data_AF-A0A6V2MFI3-F1
#
_entry.id   AF-A0A6V2MFI3-F1
#
_cell.length_a   1.000
_cell.length_b   1.000
_cell.length_c   1.000
_cell.angle_alpha   90.00
_cell.angle_beta   90.00
_cell.angle_gamma   90.00
#
_symmetry.space_group_name_H-M   'P 1'
#
loop_
_entity.id
_entity.type
_entity.pdbx_description
1 polymer ?
#
loop_
_entity_poly.entity_id
_entity_poly.type
_entity_poly.pdbx_seq_one_letter_code
_entity_poly.pdbx_strand_id
1 'polypeptide(L)'
;MPPITILNVAEKPSVARALADVFRQSPGSIDRPMTRGEAAQIFACDNVMFPSVFRQGDGRTIHGPDIPHTMITTSVRGHLASHDFGPQYGWSACTPSALFEAPIQTMYKSDMEPLERMLLQQVRNVQAVVLWLDCDREGEAISDEVREVCLRGSGGRLEGRIYRAKFSTVLTQEIQRALRSLGRVNDAFVQAVQARSEIDLRCGAAFTRFQTLRLQKKFDGFDTGSVVSYGPCQFPTLGFVVERWARIETFVPEDFWFLEMMIRLNEDGSTVPGVVMNDSGGGGGGAQRQRAQQQGRAINLSWRRGRLYDRVLTMALYESCLEAQEAVVTSMTGRPKNKWRPVPLATVELQKRASRYLRIGSESVMTAAEELYNQGYISYPRTETEKFRPEFEHLPLIQSFTGVAGVFGEYATKLLSNNNFQNPRLGQNDDNAHPPITPCKAVEPSTISDQTQRGIYTLVVKHYLACCSRDALGKETQLTLKIASEDFTAKGLMILEKNWLEIYAPWERWSTGQGELPRAEVGSRITPTALLMKDGRTTAPTPISEVELISLMDRNGIGTDATIAQHITTIQERAYVTKDAQQKFLPTKLGIALVEGYNSMGYQLNKPDLRREVSKPMFECFLVLNFFSIFSDVAHFVMRFLTTTI
;
A
#
# COMPACT_ATOMS: atom_id res chain seq x y z
N MET A 1 -23.16 -34.43 -30.02
CA MET A 1 -23.15 -34.56 -28.55
C MET A 1 -23.83 -33.33 -27.98
N PRO A 2 -24.63 -33.44 -26.91
CA PRO A 2 -25.14 -32.26 -26.22
C PRO A 2 -23.97 -31.36 -25.76
N PRO A 3 -24.12 -30.02 -25.76
CA PRO A 3 -23.08 -29.12 -25.32
C PRO A 3 -22.71 -29.40 -23.85
N ILE A 4 -21.43 -29.25 -23.53
CA ILE A 4 -20.91 -29.46 -22.17
C ILE A 4 -21.45 -28.31 -21.30
N THR A 5 -22.16 -28.65 -20.23
CA THR A 5 -22.69 -27.70 -19.25
C THR A 5 -21.67 -27.48 -18.13
N ILE A 6 -21.33 -26.23 -17.90
CA ILE A 6 -20.28 -25.80 -16.97
C ILE A 6 -20.89 -24.86 -15.94
N LEU A 7 -20.66 -25.14 -14.65
CA LEU A 7 -20.92 -24.19 -13.58
C LEU A 7 -19.70 -23.26 -13.42
N ASN A 8 -19.92 -21.96 -13.45
CA ASN A 8 -18.92 -20.92 -13.27
C ASN A 8 -19.24 -20.23 -11.95
N VAL A 9 -18.29 -20.23 -11.01
CA VAL A 9 -18.48 -19.62 -9.68
C VAL A 9 -17.48 -18.48 -9.52
N ALA A 10 -17.98 -17.25 -9.44
CA ALA A 10 -17.19 -16.06 -9.15
C ALA A 10 -17.16 -15.73 -7.65
N GLU A 11 -16.21 -14.90 -7.22
CA GLU A 11 -16.12 -14.49 -5.81
C GLU A 11 -17.27 -13.57 -5.37
N LYS A 12 -17.76 -12.73 -6.28
CA LYS A 12 -18.73 -11.65 -6.00
C LYS A 12 -19.80 -11.55 -7.11
N PRO A 13 -21.01 -11.04 -6.79
CA PRO A 13 -22.10 -10.91 -7.78
C PRO A 13 -21.78 -10.01 -8.97
N SER A 14 -20.98 -8.96 -8.76
CA SER A 14 -20.49 -8.04 -9.81
C SER A 14 -19.66 -8.79 -10.85
N VAL A 15 -18.70 -9.60 -10.39
CA VAL A 15 -17.82 -10.41 -11.25
C VAL A 15 -18.63 -11.45 -12.02
N ALA A 16 -19.57 -12.15 -11.37
CA ALA A 16 -20.45 -13.10 -12.07
C ALA A 16 -21.26 -12.44 -13.19
N ARG A 17 -21.75 -11.21 -12.97
CA ARG A 17 -22.46 -10.44 -14.00
C ARG A 17 -21.54 -10.07 -15.16
N ALA A 18 -20.34 -9.58 -14.88
CA ALA A 18 -19.37 -9.23 -15.92
C ALA A 18 -18.97 -10.45 -16.77
N LEU A 19 -18.76 -11.61 -16.14
CA LEU A 19 -18.52 -12.87 -16.84
C LEU A 19 -19.68 -13.25 -17.76
N ALA A 20 -20.92 -13.16 -17.25
CA ALA A 20 -22.11 -13.45 -18.04
C ALA A 20 -22.22 -12.51 -19.26
N ASP A 21 -21.90 -11.23 -19.10
CA ASP A 21 -21.92 -10.25 -20.19
C ASP A 21 -20.86 -10.55 -21.26
N VAL A 22 -19.67 -11.02 -20.86
CA VAL A 22 -18.65 -11.51 -21.80
C VAL A 22 -19.12 -12.76 -22.54
N PHE A 23 -19.74 -13.70 -21.84
CA PHE A 23 -20.24 -14.94 -22.45
C PHE A 23 -21.32 -14.67 -23.50
N ARG A 24 -22.23 -13.71 -23.25
CA ARG A 24 -23.27 -13.26 -24.19
C ARG A 24 -22.74 -12.54 -25.43
N GLN A 25 -21.50 -12.05 -25.38
CA GLN A 25 -20.83 -11.45 -26.54
C GLN A 25 -20.16 -12.51 -27.42
N SER A 26 -20.11 -13.77 -26.98
CA SER A 26 -19.55 -14.86 -27.80
C SER A 26 -20.39 -15.04 -29.07
N PRO A 27 -19.76 -15.11 -30.27
CA PRO A 27 -20.49 -15.26 -31.52
C PRO A 27 -21.40 -16.49 -31.52
N GLY A 28 -22.69 -16.27 -31.81
CA GLY A 28 -23.69 -17.35 -31.84
C GLY A 28 -24.19 -17.80 -30.47
N SER A 29 -23.77 -17.15 -29.37
CA SER A 29 -24.29 -17.43 -28.04
C SER A 29 -25.78 -17.09 -27.92
N ILE A 30 -26.47 -17.82 -27.04
CA ILE A 30 -27.89 -17.64 -26.77
C ILE A 30 -28.06 -17.38 -25.27
N ASP A 31 -28.41 -16.15 -24.91
CA ASP A 31 -28.68 -15.80 -23.51
C ASP A 31 -30.00 -16.41 -23.03
N ARG A 32 -30.01 -16.88 -21.79
CA ARG A 32 -31.24 -17.27 -21.10
C ARG A 32 -31.61 -16.20 -20.07
N PRO A 33 -32.91 -16.04 -19.76
CA PRO A 33 -33.34 -15.11 -18.72
C PRO A 33 -32.60 -15.37 -17.41
N MET A 34 -32.03 -14.30 -16.83
CA MET A 34 -31.42 -14.37 -15.51
C MET A 34 -32.46 -14.85 -14.50
N THR A 35 -32.10 -15.84 -13.70
CA THR A 35 -32.91 -16.30 -12.58
C THR A 35 -32.35 -15.71 -11.29
N ARG A 36 -33.24 -15.26 -10.40
CA ARG A 36 -32.86 -14.91 -9.02
C ARG A 36 -32.90 -16.20 -8.21
N GLY A 37 -31.73 -16.78 -7.93
CA GLY A 37 -31.63 -17.79 -6.89
C GLY A 37 -31.94 -17.19 -5.52
N GLU A 38 -32.20 -18.06 -4.54
CA GLU A 38 -32.46 -17.65 -3.14
C GLU A 38 -31.29 -16.82 -2.56
N ALA A 39 -30.06 -17.12 -2.98
CA ALA A 39 -28.84 -16.53 -2.44
C ALA A 39 -28.05 -15.65 -3.41
N ALA A 40 -28.09 -15.94 -4.72
CA ALA A 40 -27.33 -15.21 -5.72
C ALA A 40 -28.05 -15.22 -7.08
N GLN A 41 -27.65 -14.29 -7.96
CA GLN A 41 -28.11 -14.28 -9.34
C GLN A 41 -27.47 -15.47 -10.10
N ILE A 42 -28.26 -16.09 -10.97
CA ILE A 42 -27.80 -17.16 -11.85
C ILE A 42 -28.06 -16.71 -13.29
N PHE A 43 -26.98 -16.64 -14.05
CA PHE A 43 -26.98 -16.34 -15.47
C PHE A 43 -26.74 -17.64 -16.24
N ALA A 44 -27.39 -17.82 -17.38
CA ALA A 44 -27.16 -18.98 -18.22
C ALA A 44 -27.02 -18.55 -19.68
N CYS A 45 -25.98 -19.02 -20.34
CA CYS A 45 -25.67 -18.67 -21.72
C CYS A 45 -25.27 -19.95 -22.48
N ASP A 46 -26.00 -20.27 -23.53
CA ASP A 46 -25.70 -21.41 -24.39
C ASP A 46 -24.76 -21.01 -25.52
N ASN A 47 -24.08 -22.00 -26.09
CA ASN A 47 -23.27 -21.87 -27.30
C ASN A 47 -22.09 -20.89 -27.15
N VAL A 48 -21.46 -20.87 -25.96
CA VAL A 48 -20.21 -20.12 -25.72
C VAL A 48 -19.04 -20.94 -26.28
N MET A 49 -18.29 -20.35 -27.19
CA MET A 49 -17.28 -21.04 -27.99
C MET A 49 -15.87 -20.88 -27.41
N PHE A 50 -15.25 -21.99 -27.01
CA PHE A 50 -13.83 -22.08 -26.63
C PHE A 50 -13.34 -23.54 -26.69
N PRO A 51 -12.03 -23.83 -26.55
CA PRO A 51 -11.52 -25.20 -26.58
C PRO A 51 -12.14 -26.04 -25.47
N SER A 52 -12.38 -27.33 -25.75
CA SER A 52 -13.01 -28.24 -24.79
C SER A 52 -12.38 -28.13 -23.40
N VAL A 53 -13.22 -27.84 -22.39
CA VAL A 53 -12.80 -27.73 -20.99
C VAL A 53 -12.02 -28.98 -20.52
N PHE A 54 -12.37 -30.16 -21.03
CA PHE A 54 -11.73 -31.44 -20.66
C PHE A 54 -10.32 -31.63 -21.20
N ARG A 55 -9.85 -30.78 -22.13
CA ARG A 55 -8.47 -30.79 -22.62
C ARG A 55 -7.55 -29.85 -21.83
N GLN A 56 -8.08 -29.11 -20.86
CA GLN A 56 -7.35 -28.12 -20.08
C GLN A 56 -6.98 -28.66 -18.69
N GLY A 57 -6.29 -27.85 -17.88
CA GLY A 57 -5.96 -28.15 -16.48
C GLY A 57 -4.50 -27.95 -16.12
N ASP A 58 -3.60 -27.81 -17.09
CA ASP A 58 -2.17 -27.53 -16.87
C ASP A 58 -1.84 -26.03 -16.90
N GLY A 59 -2.85 -25.17 -17.08
CA GLY A 59 -2.70 -23.71 -17.18
C GLY A 59 -2.06 -23.23 -18.48
N ARG A 60 -1.81 -24.12 -19.46
CA ARG A 60 -1.23 -23.74 -20.75
C ARG A 60 -2.33 -23.30 -21.71
N THR A 61 -2.01 -22.31 -22.54
CA THR A 61 -2.90 -21.89 -23.61
C THR A 61 -3.09 -23.02 -24.61
N ILE A 62 -4.33 -23.41 -24.85
CA ILE A 62 -4.67 -24.45 -25.81
C ILE A 62 -5.08 -23.82 -27.14
N HIS A 63 -4.40 -24.29 -28.18
CA HIS A 63 -4.75 -24.02 -29.57
C HIS A 63 -5.51 -25.24 -30.11
N GLY A 64 -6.75 -25.04 -30.53
CA GLY A 64 -7.61 -26.11 -31.01
C GLY A 64 -8.97 -25.57 -31.45
N PRO A 65 -9.82 -26.40 -32.09
CA PRO A 65 -11.14 -25.98 -32.51
C PRO A 65 -12.00 -25.64 -31.30
N ASP A 66 -12.68 -24.50 -31.39
CA ASP A 66 -13.67 -24.11 -30.38
C ASP A 66 -14.92 -24.98 -30.52
N ILE A 67 -15.46 -25.42 -29.38
CA ILE A 67 -16.69 -26.21 -29.32
C ILE A 67 -17.72 -25.47 -28.45
N PRO A 68 -19.02 -25.75 -28.63
CA PRO A 68 -20.05 -25.07 -27.87
C PRO A 68 -20.17 -25.61 -26.44
N HIS A 69 -20.26 -24.68 -25.49
CA HIS A 69 -20.52 -24.95 -24.08
C HIS A 69 -21.77 -24.20 -23.60
N THR A 70 -22.47 -24.78 -22.62
CA THR A 70 -23.51 -24.09 -21.85
C THR A 70 -22.89 -23.59 -20.55
N MET A 71 -22.89 -22.29 -20.34
CA MET A 71 -22.29 -21.63 -19.18
C MET A 71 -23.39 -21.25 -18.20
N ILE A 72 -23.38 -21.85 -17.00
CA ILE A 72 -24.20 -21.44 -15.86
C ILE A 72 -23.29 -20.65 -14.94
N THR A 73 -23.56 -19.37 -14.72
CA THR A 73 -22.69 -18.47 -13.95
C THR A 73 -23.40 -17.97 -12.70
N THR A 74 -22.74 -18.08 -11.57
CA THR A 74 -23.19 -17.55 -10.27
C THR A 74 -21.98 -17.07 -9.45
N SER A 75 -22.19 -16.65 -8.21
CA SER A 75 -21.13 -16.20 -7.33
C SER A 75 -21.30 -16.68 -5.90
N VAL A 76 -20.20 -16.65 -5.15
CA VAL A 76 -20.20 -16.58 -3.68
C VAL A 76 -20.23 -15.12 -3.20
N ARG A 77 -19.96 -14.89 -1.92
CA ARG A 77 -19.78 -13.56 -1.29
C ARG A 77 -18.59 -13.61 -0.32
N GLY A 78 -17.41 -13.95 -0.86
CA GLY A 78 -16.23 -14.30 -0.06
C GLY A 78 -16.31 -15.71 0.55
N HIS A 79 -15.59 -15.93 1.66
CA HIS A 79 -15.56 -17.22 2.37
C HIS A 79 -16.94 -17.73 2.78
N LEU A 80 -17.26 -18.95 2.36
CA LEU A 80 -18.43 -19.76 2.73
C LEU A 80 -18.32 -20.31 4.14
N ALA A 81 -17.10 -20.63 4.56
CA ALA A 81 -16.81 -21.21 5.85
C ALA A 81 -16.03 -20.27 6.77
N SER A 82 -16.02 -20.60 8.05
CA SER A 82 -15.11 -20.07 9.04
C SER A 82 -14.49 -21.23 9.82
N HIS A 83 -13.33 -20.96 10.41
CA HIS A 83 -12.66 -21.88 11.30
C HIS A 83 -12.85 -21.40 12.74
N ASP A 84 -13.33 -22.26 13.62
CA ASP A 84 -13.47 -21.95 15.04
C ASP A 84 -13.28 -23.22 15.89
N PHE A 85 -13.19 -23.03 17.20
CA PHE A 85 -13.19 -24.12 18.16
C PHE A 85 -14.62 -24.62 18.42
N GLY A 86 -14.76 -25.91 18.71
CA GLY A 86 -16.06 -26.47 19.12
C GLY A 86 -16.60 -25.83 20.42
N PRO A 87 -17.92 -25.91 20.68
CA PRO A 87 -18.57 -25.26 21.84
C PRO A 87 -17.96 -25.60 23.20
N GLN A 88 -17.35 -26.79 23.34
CA GLN A 88 -16.64 -27.23 24.55
C GLN A 88 -15.39 -26.41 24.87
N TYR A 89 -14.90 -25.62 23.92
CA TYR A 89 -13.78 -24.69 24.08
C TYR A 89 -14.26 -23.23 24.16
N GLY A 90 -15.46 -22.98 24.69
CA GLY A 90 -15.95 -21.64 25.01
C GLY A 90 -15.09 -20.91 26.05
N TRP A 91 -15.28 -19.59 26.19
CA TRP A 91 -14.46 -18.71 27.05
C TRP A 91 -14.31 -19.17 28.50
N SER A 92 -15.38 -19.73 29.08
CA SER A 92 -15.39 -20.26 30.45
C SER A 92 -15.32 -21.79 30.52
N ALA A 93 -15.23 -22.46 29.37
CA ALA A 93 -15.31 -23.92 29.27
C ALA A 93 -13.93 -24.59 29.24
N CYS A 94 -12.88 -23.87 28.86
CA CYS A 94 -11.51 -24.37 28.86
C CYS A 94 -10.52 -23.32 29.35
N THR A 95 -9.34 -23.76 29.76
CA THR A 95 -8.22 -22.83 29.96
C THR A 95 -7.80 -22.25 28.62
N PRO A 96 -7.37 -20.97 28.53
CA PRO A 96 -6.92 -20.38 27.26
C PRO A 96 -5.79 -21.18 26.61
N SER A 97 -4.99 -21.81 27.46
CA SER A 97 -3.84 -22.64 27.14
C SER A 97 -4.22 -23.91 26.35
N ALA A 98 -5.41 -24.46 26.56
CA ALA A 98 -5.91 -25.63 25.84
C ALA A 98 -6.22 -25.35 24.36
N LEU A 99 -6.38 -24.07 23.98
CA LEU A 99 -6.72 -23.68 22.60
C LEU A 99 -5.59 -23.91 21.60
N PHE A 100 -4.35 -24.11 22.07
CA PHE A 100 -3.23 -24.44 21.19
C PHE A 100 -3.31 -25.85 20.62
N GLU A 101 -4.01 -26.77 21.30
CA GLU A 101 -4.17 -28.16 20.88
C GLU A 101 -5.62 -28.50 20.51
N ALA A 102 -6.57 -27.60 20.84
CA ALA A 102 -7.98 -27.83 20.56
C ALA A 102 -8.23 -28.09 19.06
N PRO A 103 -9.06 -29.09 18.70
CA PRO A 103 -9.44 -29.32 17.32
C PRO A 103 -10.25 -28.15 16.79
N ILE A 104 -9.90 -27.71 15.60
CA ILE A 104 -10.61 -26.66 14.86
C ILE A 104 -11.65 -27.33 13.97
N GLN A 105 -12.83 -26.71 13.89
CA GLN A 105 -13.92 -27.15 13.06
C GLN A 105 -14.17 -26.11 11.97
N THR A 106 -14.35 -26.59 10.75
CA THR A 106 -14.86 -25.78 9.65
C THR A 106 -16.37 -25.68 9.79
N MET A 107 -16.86 -24.47 10.05
CA MET A 107 -18.29 -24.19 10.17
C MET A 107 -18.73 -23.34 8.98
N TYR A 108 -19.75 -23.78 8.25
CA TYR A 108 -20.37 -22.94 7.24
C TYR A 108 -21.15 -21.82 7.93
N LYS A 109 -20.93 -20.59 7.48
CA LYS A 109 -21.59 -19.45 8.12
C LYS A 109 -23.09 -19.53 7.85
N SER A 110 -23.91 -19.25 8.87
CA SER A 110 -25.37 -19.36 8.75
C SER A 110 -25.95 -18.47 7.65
N ASP A 111 -25.34 -17.31 7.39
CA ASP A 111 -25.72 -16.40 6.31
C ASP A 111 -25.32 -16.91 4.91
N MET A 112 -24.42 -17.88 4.84
CA MET A 112 -23.94 -18.51 3.59
C MET A 112 -24.64 -19.84 3.29
N GLU A 113 -25.41 -20.42 4.21
CA GLU A 113 -26.16 -21.67 3.99
C GLU A 113 -27.08 -21.64 2.75
N PRO A 114 -27.82 -20.55 2.45
CA PRO A 114 -28.61 -20.48 1.20
C PRO A 114 -27.73 -20.60 -0.05
N LEU A 115 -26.51 -20.07 0.03
CA LEU A 115 -25.56 -20.07 -1.07
C LEU A 115 -24.92 -21.44 -1.26
N GLU A 116 -24.57 -22.11 -0.15
CA GLU A 116 -24.14 -23.51 -0.16
C GLU A 116 -25.22 -24.42 -0.78
N ARG A 117 -26.48 -24.30 -0.33
CA ARG A 117 -27.61 -25.07 -0.87
C ARG A 117 -27.79 -24.84 -2.37
N MET A 118 -27.65 -23.59 -2.82
CA MET A 118 -27.68 -23.26 -4.25
C MET A 118 -26.57 -24.00 -5.02
N LEU A 119 -25.32 -23.95 -4.55
CA LEU A 119 -24.20 -24.65 -5.19
C LEU A 119 -24.44 -26.17 -5.26
N LEU A 120 -24.89 -26.79 -4.16
CA LEU A 120 -25.23 -28.21 -4.09
C LEU A 120 -26.31 -28.61 -5.11
N GLN A 121 -27.27 -27.71 -5.40
CA GLN A 121 -28.30 -27.94 -6.41
C GLN A 121 -27.74 -27.80 -7.83
N GLN A 122 -26.97 -26.74 -8.10
CA GLN A 122 -26.45 -26.46 -9.44
C GLN A 122 -25.51 -27.56 -9.93
N VAL A 123 -24.66 -28.12 -9.06
CA VAL A 123 -23.67 -29.12 -9.46
C VAL A 123 -24.26 -30.45 -9.93
N ARG A 124 -25.54 -30.75 -9.61
CA ARG A 124 -26.19 -32.00 -9.98
C ARG A 124 -26.24 -32.23 -11.49
N ASN A 125 -26.43 -31.16 -12.26
CA ASN A 125 -26.71 -31.22 -13.70
C ASN A 125 -25.56 -30.72 -14.60
N VAL A 126 -24.40 -30.37 -14.04
CA VAL A 126 -23.24 -29.90 -14.81
C VAL A 126 -22.18 -30.98 -14.97
N GLN A 127 -21.36 -30.89 -16.02
CA GLN A 127 -20.28 -31.84 -16.29
C GLN A 127 -18.89 -31.33 -15.86
N ALA A 128 -18.73 -30.03 -15.65
CA ALA A 128 -17.50 -29.41 -15.13
C ALA A 128 -17.81 -28.13 -14.32
N VAL A 129 -16.83 -27.70 -13.52
CA VAL A 129 -16.88 -26.43 -12.78
C VAL A 129 -15.66 -25.59 -13.13
N VAL A 130 -15.83 -24.28 -13.34
CA VAL A 130 -14.75 -23.31 -13.49
C VAL A 130 -14.84 -22.27 -12.37
N LEU A 131 -13.76 -22.12 -11.62
CA LEU A 131 -13.63 -21.21 -10.50
C LEU A 131 -13.03 -19.89 -10.99
N TRP A 132 -13.79 -18.81 -10.80
CA TRP A 132 -13.52 -17.43 -11.21
C TRP A 132 -13.37 -16.51 -9.99
N LEU A 133 -12.67 -16.98 -8.97
CA LEU A 133 -12.39 -16.20 -7.78
C LEU A 133 -11.19 -15.28 -8.01
N ASP A 134 -11.00 -14.29 -7.15
CA ASP A 134 -9.91 -13.34 -7.33
C ASP A 134 -8.55 -14.08 -7.28
N CYS A 135 -7.56 -13.63 -8.05
CA CYS A 135 -6.35 -14.41 -8.31
C CYS A 135 -5.23 -14.23 -7.28
N ASP A 136 -5.60 -14.03 -6.02
CA ASP A 136 -4.70 -13.97 -4.87
C ASP A 136 -4.77 -15.25 -4.01
N ARG A 137 -4.09 -15.26 -2.86
CA ARG A 137 -4.08 -16.41 -1.94
C ARG A 137 -5.46 -16.65 -1.33
N GLU A 138 -6.17 -15.59 -0.93
CA GLU A 138 -7.51 -15.69 -0.34
C GLU A 138 -8.52 -16.28 -1.34
N GLY A 139 -8.49 -15.83 -2.60
CA GLY A 139 -9.34 -16.36 -3.65
C GLY A 139 -9.03 -17.83 -3.99
N GLU A 140 -7.79 -18.31 -3.79
CA GLU A 140 -7.50 -19.76 -3.84
C GLU A 140 -8.11 -20.51 -2.66
N ALA A 141 -8.06 -19.98 -1.44
CA ALA A 141 -8.71 -20.60 -0.29
C ALA A 141 -10.24 -20.67 -0.46
N ILE A 142 -10.89 -19.60 -0.93
CA ILE A 142 -12.33 -19.63 -1.23
C ILE A 142 -12.60 -20.58 -2.42
N SER A 143 -11.68 -20.71 -3.37
CA SER A 143 -11.80 -21.66 -4.49
C SER A 143 -11.86 -23.09 -3.96
N ASP A 144 -11.08 -23.40 -2.92
CA ASP A 144 -11.11 -24.70 -2.25
C ASP A 144 -12.43 -24.94 -1.51
N GLU A 145 -12.95 -23.96 -0.77
CA GLU A 145 -14.26 -24.08 -0.10
C GLU A 145 -15.38 -24.38 -1.11
N VAL A 146 -15.39 -23.70 -2.26
CA VAL A 146 -16.34 -23.96 -3.35
C VAL A 146 -16.11 -25.35 -3.94
N ARG A 147 -14.85 -25.75 -4.15
CA ARG A 147 -14.46 -27.07 -4.65
C ARG A 147 -15.03 -28.18 -3.76
N GLU A 148 -14.85 -28.08 -2.45
CA GLU A 148 -15.39 -29.06 -1.48
C GLU A 148 -16.91 -29.18 -1.55
N VAL A 149 -17.63 -28.05 -1.55
CA VAL A 149 -19.10 -28.03 -1.67
C VAL A 149 -19.54 -28.68 -2.97
N CYS A 150 -18.86 -28.39 -4.08
CA CYS A 150 -19.19 -28.95 -5.39
C CYS A 150 -18.92 -30.46 -5.49
N LEU A 151 -17.83 -30.95 -4.90
CA LEU A 151 -17.52 -32.37 -4.83
C LEU A 151 -18.55 -33.11 -3.97
N ARG A 152 -18.91 -32.54 -2.81
CA ARG A 152 -19.97 -33.08 -1.94
C ARG A 152 -21.31 -33.16 -2.67
N GLY A 153 -21.74 -32.07 -3.31
CA GLY A 153 -23.02 -32.02 -4.01
C GLY A 153 -23.12 -32.90 -5.26
N SER A 154 -21.98 -33.22 -5.88
CA SER A 154 -21.91 -34.10 -7.05
C SER A 154 -21.64 -35.57 -6.72
N GLY A 155 -21.44 -35.91 -5.44
CA GLY A 155 -21.05 -37.26 -5.02
C GLY A 155 -19.71 -37.71 -5.61
N GLY A 156 -18.75 -36.79 -5.76
CA GLY A 156 -17.43 -37.06 -6.34
C GLY A 156 -17.38 -37.10 -7.88
N ARG A 157 -18.52 -37.05 -8.59
CA ARG A 157 -18.57 -37.12 -10.06
C ARG A 157 -17.72 -36.03 -10.77
N LEU A 158 -17.53 -34.89 -10.12
CA LEU A 158 -16.75 -33.77 -10.63
C LEU A 158 -15.26 -33.81 -10.26
N GLU A 159 -14.80 -34.88 -9.62
CA GLU A 159 -13.37 -35.06 -9.32
C GLU A 159 -12.52 -35.00 -10.60
N GLY A 160 -11.45 -34.21 -10.56
CA GLY A 160 -10.62 -33.90 -11.74
C GLY A 160 -11.29 -33.01 -12.80
N ARG A 161 -12.55 -32.58 -12.62
CA ARG A 161 -13.33 -31.73 -13.55
C ARG A 161 -13.65 -30.34 -12.98
N ILE A 162 -12.89 -29.92 -11.97
CA ILE A 162 -12.93 -28.57 -11.40
C ILE A 162 -11.68 -27.83 -11.86
N TYR A 163 -11.88 -26.68 -12.49
CA TYR A 163 -10.86 -25.90 -13.18
C TYR A 163 -10.74 -24.52 -12.55
N ARG A 164 -9.56 -23.93 -12.63
CA ARG A 164 -9.27 -22.59 -12.12
C ARG A 164 -8.96 -21.64 -13.27
N ALA A 165 -9.77 -20.60 -13.43
CA ALA A 165 -9.48 -19.52 -14.38
C ALA A 165 -8.54 -18.50 -13.73
N LYS A 166 -7.54 -18.00 -14.46
CA LYS A 166 -6.63 -16.94 -13.98
C LYS A 166 -6.85 -15.66 -14.79
N PHE A 167 -7.11 -14.56 -14.10
CA PHE A 167 -7.42 -13.25 -14.69
C PHE A 167 -7.03 -12.12 -13.74
N SER A 168 -6.81 -10.92 -14.28
CA SER A 168 -6.49 -9.73 -13.48
C SER A 168 -7.46 -8.57 -13.69
N THR A 169 -8.37 -8.71 -14.65
CA THR A 169 -9.43 -7.75 -14.96
C THR A 169 -10.64 -8.52 -15.48
N VAL A 170 -11.83 -7.91 -15.40
CA VAL A 170 -13.07 -8.48 -15.96
C VAL A 170 -13.30 -8.07 -17.43
N LEU A 171 -12.24 -7.66 -18.15
CA LEU A 171 -12.32 -7.28 -19.56
C LEU A 171 -12.51 -8.50 -20.48
N THR A 172 -13.29 -8.33 -21.55
CA THR A 172 -13.62 -9.39 -22.52
C THR A 172 -12.40 -10.19 -23.01
N GLN A 173 -11.31 -9.51 -23.38
CA GLN A 173 -10.09 -10.15 -23.89
C GLN A 173 -9.41 -11.04 -22.83
N GLU A 174 -9.34 -10.57 -21.59
CA GLU A 174 -8.73 -11.31 -20.48
C GLU A 174 -9.56 -12.54 -20.10
N ILE A 175 -10.88 -12.41 -20.04
CA ILE A 175 -11.78 -13.54 -19.75
C ILE A 175 -11.73 -14.59 -20.88
N GLN A 176 -11.68 -14.16 -22.15
CA GLN A 176 -11.52 -15.08 -23.29
C GLN A 176 -10.18 -15.80 -23.27
N ARG A 177 -9.10 -15.11 -22.88
CA ARG A 177 -7.78 -15.72 -22.69
C ARG A 177 -7.80 -16.75 -21.55
N ALA A 178 -8.44 -16.42 -20.43
CA ALA A 178 -8.56 -17.32 -19.28
C ALA A 178 -9.31 -18.61 -19.64
N LEU A 179 -10.39 -18.52 -20.45
CA LEU A 179 -11.12 -19.68 -20.96
C LEU A 179 -10.28 -20.64 -21.83
N ARG A 180 -9.14 -20.18 -22.37
CA ARG A 180 -8.22 -20.99 -23.19
C ARG A 180 -7.03 -21.54 -22.42
N SER A 181 -6.88 -21.21 -21.13
CA SER A 181 -5.69 -21.51 -20.32
C SER A 181 -6.06 -21.95 -18.90
N LEU A 182 -7.16 -22.69 -18.75
CA LEU A 182 -7.65 -23.11 -17.45
C LEU A 182 -6.65 -24.04 -16.74
N GLY A 183 -6.41 -23.76 -15.46
CA GLY A 183 -5.54 -24.53 -14.58
C GLY A 183 -6.30 -25.30 -13.50
N ARG A 184 -5.61 -25.53 -12.38
CA ARG A 184 -6.15 -26.13 -11.14
C ARG A 184 -5.99 -25.16 -9.97
N VAL A 185 -6.73 -25.42 -8.90
CA VAL A 185 -6.54 -24.74 -7.61
C VAL A 185 -5.12 -25.01 -7.12
N ASN A 186 -4.46 -23.98 -6.59
CA ASN A 186 -3.11 -24.10 -6.05
C ASN A 186 -3.19 -24.51 -4.57
N ASP A 187 -3.08 -25.81 -4.30
CA ASP A 187 -3.18 -26.34 -2.93
C ASP A 187 -2.11 -25.77 -1.98
N ALA A 188 -0.94 -25.36 -2.48
CA ALA A 188 0.08 -24.73 -1.63
C ALA A 188 -0.37 -23.34 -1.13
N PHE A 189 -1.09 -22.56 -1.95
CA PHE A 189 -1.64 -21.28 -1.53
C PHE A 189 -2.80 -21.46 -0.55
N VAL A 190 -3.66 -22.45 -0.80
CA VAL A 190 -4.74 -22.83 0.13
C VAL A 190 -4.17 -23.17 1.51
N GLN A 191 -3.16 -24.04 1.55
CA GLN A 191 -2.50 -24.44 2.80
C GLN A 191 -1.86 -23.27 3.53
N ALA A 192 -1.23 -22.33 2.81
CA ALA A 192 -0.65 -21.13 3.42
C ALA A 192 -1.72 -20.27 4.12
N VAL A 193 -2.87 -20.06 3.48
CA VAL A 193 -4.00 -19.31 4.08
C VAL A 193 -4.58 -20.04 5.29
N GLN A 194 -4.75 -21.36 5.20
CA GLN A 194 -5.25 -22.18 6.31
C GLN A 194 -4.30 -22.11 7.52
N ALA A 195 -3.00 -22.30 7.29
CA ALA A 195 -1.98 -22.20 8.35
C ALA A 195 -1.98 -20.83 9.02
N ARG A 196 -2.00 -19.75 8.22
CA ARG A 196 -2.08 -18.37 8.73
C ARG A 196 -3.34 -18.15 9.57
N SER A 197 -4.49 -18.58 9.08
CA SER A 197 -5.79 -18.42 9.74
C SER A 197 -5.85 -19.18 11.06
N GLU A 198 -5.30 -20.40 11.10
CA GLU A 198 -5.21 -21.21 12.30
C GLU A 198 -4.29 -20.59 13.36
N ILE A 199 -3.11 -20.09 12.96
CA ILE A 199 -2.19 -19.41 13.88
C ILE A 199 -2.84 -18.16 14.47
N ASP A 200 -3.47 -17.34 13.63
CA ASP A 200 -4.13 -16.12 14.06
C ASP A 200 -5.33 -16.44 14.99
N LEU A 201 -6.08 -17.52 14.73
CA LEU A 201 -7.15 -18.00 15.60
C LEU A 201 -6.63 -18.50 16.95
N ARG A 202 -5.66 -19.42 16.95
CA ARG A 202 -5.12 -20.04 18.18
C ARG A 202 -4.46 -18.99 19.08
N CYS A 203 -3.49 -18.25 18.54
CA CYS A 203 -2.79 -17.22 19.29
C CYS A 203 -3.75 -16.08 19.68
N GLY A 204 -4.57 -15.62 18.73
CA GLY A 204 -5.54 -14.56 18.98
C GLY A 204 -6.51 -14.92 20.10
N ALA A 205 -7.15 -16.08 20.03
CA ALA A 205 -8.11 -16.53 21.04
C ALA A 205 -7.44 -16.79 22.40
N ALA A 206 -6.31 -17.50 22.44
CA ALA A 206 -5.63 -17.83 23.69
C ALA A 206 -5.20 -16.57 24.46
N PHE A 207 -4.45 -15.67 23.82
CA PHE A 207 -3.96 -14.46 24.47
C PHE A 207 -5.09 -13.48 24.78
N THR A 208 -6.07 -13.31 23.87
CA THR A 208 -7.23 -12.44 24.10
C THR A 208 -8.01 -12.89 25.33
N ARG A 209 -8.35 -14.18 25.43
CA ARG A 209 -9.10 -14.71 26.58
C ARG A 209 -8.31 -14.60 27.87
N PHE A 210 -7.03 -14.96 27.84
CA PHE A 210 -6.14 -14.84 28.99
C PHE A 210 -6.11 -13.41 29.54
N GLN A 211 -5.77 -12.43 28.70
CA GLN A 211 -5.60 -11.06 29.16
C GLN A 211 -6.93 -10.39 29.48
N THR A 212 -8.00 -10.66 28.72
CA THR A 212 -9.33 -10.12 29.00
C THR A 212 -9.84 -10.60 30.36
N LEU A 213 -9.87 -11.91 30.60
CA LEU A 213 -10.37 -12.48 31.85
C LEU A 213 -9.54 -12.04 33.07
N ARG A 214 -8.23 -11.83 32.88
CA ARG A 214 -7.34 -11.35 33.94
C ARG A 214 -7.55 -9.87 34.25
N LEU A 215 -7.66 -9.02 33.22
CA LEU A 215 -7.81 -7.58 33.38
C LEU A 215 -9.19 -7.20 33.92
N GLN A 216 -10.26 -7.85 33.44
CA GLN A 216 -11.63 -7.67 33.95
C GLN A 216 -11.74 -7.96 35.45
N LYS A 217 -10.99 -8.95 35.95
CA LYS A 217 -10.97 -9.29 37.39
C LYS A 217 -10.16 -8.33 38.25
N LYS A 218 -9.22 -7.58 37.64
CA LYS A 218 -8.21 -6.81 38.37
C LYS A 218 -8.52 -5.31 38.42
N PHE A 219 -9.24 -4.77 37.44
CA PHE A 219 -9.47 -3.34 37.31
C PHE A 219 -10.96 -3.03 37.19
N ASP A 220 -11.46 -2.16 38.06
CA ASP A 220 -12.78 -1.55 37.95
C ASP A 220 -12.80 -0.62 36.71
N GLY A 221 -13.75 -0.82 35.80
CA GLY A 221 -13.86 -0.05 34.55
C GLY A 221 -13.68 -0.85 33.25
N PHE A 222 -13.36 -2.14 33.33
CA PHE A 222 -13.64 -3.08 32.24
C PHE A 222 -15.01 -3.71 32.50
N ASP A 223 -16.00 -3.36 31.70
CA ASP A 223 -17.30 -4.04 31.77
C ASP A 223 -17.13 -5.53 31.42
N THR A 224 -18.05 -6.37 31.88
CA THR A 224 -18.05 -7.81 31.54
C THR A 224 -18.07 -8.07 30.03
N GLY A 225 -18.48 -7.09 29.22
CA GLY A 225 -18.45 -7.13 27.75
C GLY A 225 -17.17 -6.58 27.11
N SER A 226 -16.26 -5.95 27.85
CA SER A 226 -15.04 -5.34 27.29
C SER A 226 -14.02 -6.42 26.93
N VAL A 227 -13.63 -6.50 25.65
CA VAL A 227 -12.64 -7.45 25.14
C VAL A 227 -11.31 -6.75 24.88
N VAL A 228 -10.24 -7.24 25.52
CA VAL A 228 -8.87 -6.79 25.27
C VAL A 228 -8.23 -7.80 24.33
N SER A 229 -8.29 -7.53 23.02
CA SER A 229 -7.78 -8.44 21.99
C SER A 229 -6.26 -8.45 21.84
N TYR A 230 -5.72 -9.62 21.56
CA TYR A 230 -4.36 -9.82 21.07
C TYR A 230 -4.43 -10.40 19.66
N GLY A 231 -3.50 -10.00 18.79
CA GLY A 231 -3.33 -10.57 17.46
C GLY A 231 -1.85 -10.60 17.09
N PRO A 232 -1.31 -11.69 16.50
CA PRO A 232 0.12 -11.82 16.22
C PRO A 232 0.70 -10.72 15.32
N CYS A 233 -0.09 -10.16 14.41
CA CYS A 233 0.31 -9.01 13.58
C CYS A 233 -0.21 -7.67 14.14
N GLN A 234 -1.39 -7.67 14.77
CA GLN A 234 -1.98 -6.49 15.44
C GLN A 234 -1.04 -5.91 16.51
N PHE A 235 -0.40 -6.78 17.30
CA PHE A 235 0.41 -6.37 18.44
C PHE A 235 1.73 -5.68 18.04
N PRO A 236 2.53 -6.17 17.07
CA PRO A 236 3.69 -5.42 16.58
C PRO A 236 3.32 -4.14 15.81
N THR A 237 2.16 -4.08 15.14
CA THR A 237 1.65 -2.82 14.58
C THR A 237 1.44 -1.76 15.66
N LEU A 238 0.81 -2.13 16.79
CA LEU A 238 0.70 -1.26 17.97
C LEU A 238 2.09 -0.92 18.55
N GLY A 239 2.99 -1.90 18.57
CA GLY A 239 4.38 -1.76 19.01
C GLY A 239 5.11 -0.59 18.35
N PHE A 240 5.00 -0.42 17.03
CA PHE A 240 5.60 0.73 16.34
C PHE A 240 5.10 2.08 16.86
N VAL A 241 3.79 2.20 17.11
CA VAL A 241 3.17 3.44 17.61
C VAL A 241 3.63 3.74 19.03
N VAL A 242 3.61 2.73 19.92
CA VAL A 242 4.06 2.88 21.32
C VAL A 242 5.56 3.20 21.38
N GLU A 243 6.39 2.56 20.57
CA GLU A 243 7.82 2.87 20.52
C GLU A 243 8.11 4.29 20.06
N ARG A 244 7.37 4.82 19.07
CA ARG A 244 7.50 6.23 18.69
C ARG A 244 7.10 7.13 19.84
N TRP A 245 5.97 6.85 20.50
CA TRP A 245 5.51 7.63 21.63
C TRP A 245 6.53 7.63 22.78
N ALA A 246 7.09 6.48 23.15
CA ALA A 246 8.12 6.37 24.19
C ALA A 246 9.36 7.21 23.83
N ARG A 247 9.80 7.21 22.56
CA ARG A 247 10.89 8.08 22.08
C ARG A 247 10.55 9.57 22.14
N ILE A 248 9.28 9.95 22.09
CA ILE A 248 8.84 11.35 22.23
C ILE A 248 8.89 11.76 23.71
N GLU A 249 8.30 10.95 24.58
CA GLU A 249 8.22 11.23 26.02
C GLU A 249 9.59 11.27 26.70
N THR A 250 10.49 10.36 26.29
CA THR A 250 11.85 10.26 26.87
C THR A 250 12.86 11.16 26.17
N PHE A 251 12.44 11.95 25.17
CA PHE A 251 13.35 12.82 24.44
C PHE A 251 13.83 13.97 25.32
N VAL A 252 15.15 14.10 25.47
CA VAL A 252 15.77 15.25 26.14
C VAL A 252 16.25 16.24 25.08
N PRO A 253 15.64 17.43 24.98
CA PRO A 253 16.06 18.43 24.00
C PRO A 253 17.41 19.05 24.34
N GLU A 254 18.30 19.08 23.36
CA GLU A 254 19.62 19.69 23.46
C GLU A 254 19.66 21.01 22.66
N ASP A 255 20.24 22.04 23.28
CA ASP A 255 20.50 23.31 22.61
C ASP A 255 21.70 23.17 21.67
N PHE A 256 21.61 23.79 20.50
CA PHE A 256 22.67 23.82 19.52
C PHE A 256 22.78 25.20 18.88
N TRP A 257 23.93 25.48 18.30
CA TRP A 257 24.21 26.72 17.59
C TRP A 257 24.71 26.43 16.20
N PHE A 258 24.36 27.31 15.26
CA PHE A 258 24.80 27.22 13.88
C PHE A 258 24.95 28.60 13.27
N LEU A 259 25.77 28.68 12.22
CA LEU A 259 25.97 29.90 11.46
C LEU A 259 25.04 29.90 10.25
N GLU A 260 24.37 31.03 10.03
CA GLU A 260 23.57 31.28 8.84
C GLU A 260 24.15 32.48 8.10
N MET A 261 24.48 32.28 6.82
CA MET A 261 24.98 33.32 5.95
C MET A 261 23.93 33.63 4.88
N MET A 262 23.65 34.91 4.67
CA MET A 262 22.81 35.39 3.58
C MET A 262 23.63 36.30 2.67
N ILE A 263 23.53 36.08 1.37
CA ILE A 263 24.11 36.97 0.35
C ILE A 263 23.03 37.45 -0.61
N ARG A 264 23.32 38.56 -1.31
CA ARG A 264 22.53 39.03 -2.46
C ARG A 264 23.44 39.21 -3.66
N LEU A 265 23.08 38.56 -4.75
CA LEU A 265 23.74 38.66 -6.04
C LEU A 265 22.72 39.15 -7.08
N ASN A 266 23.18 40.01 -7.97
CA ASN A 266 22.47 40.33 -9.21
C ASN A 266 22.53 39.13 -10.18
N GLU A 267 21.71 39.13 -11.23
CA GLU A 267 21.69 38.03 -12.21
C GLU A 267 23.04 37.83 -12.92
N ASP A 268 23.78 38.92 -13.13
CA ASP A 268 25.12 38.94 -13.70
C ASP A 268 26.21 38.44 -12.73
N GLY A 269 25.86 38.21 -11.47
CA GLY A 269 26.77 37.77 -10.41
C GLY A 269 27.49 38.89 -9.68
N SER A 270 27.20 40.15 -9.99
CA SER A 270 27.73 41.28 -9.23
C SER A 270 27.11 41.33 -7.82
N THR A 271 27.92 41.73 -6.84
CA THR A 271 27.48 41.90 -5.46
C THR A 271 26.57 43.12 -5.34
N VAL A 272 25.42 42.98 -4.68
CA VAL A 272 24.60 44.14 -4.32
C VAL A 272 25.25 44.81 -3.10
N PRO A 273 25.64 46.09 -3.15
CA PRO A 273 26.16 46.79 -1.98
C PRO A 273 25.09 46.78 -0.87
N GLY A 274 25.34 46.04 0.20
CA GLY A 274 24.41 45.93 1.32
C GLY A 274 24.58 47.10 2.28
N VAL A 275 23.57 47.96 2.36
CA VAL A 275 23.33 48.79 3.56
C VAL A 275 23.17 47.84 4.74
N VAL A 276 24.07 47.94 5.72
CA VAL A 276 23.90 47.30 7.03
C VAL A 276 22.62 47.87 7.64
N MET A 277 21.56 47.07 7.71
CA MET A 277 20.35 47.45 8.42
C MET A 277 20.64 47.39 9.92
N ASN A 278 21.05 48.51 10.50
CA ASN A 278 20.96 48.70 11.94
C ASN A 278 19.48 48.90 12.30
N ASP A 279 18.98 48.04 13.17
CA ASP A 279 17.62 48.05 13.66
C ASP A 279 17.37 49.30 14.51
N SER A 280 16.75 50.33 13.92
CA SER A 280 16.14 51.43 14.66
C SER A 280 15.14 52.18 13.79
N GLY A 281 13.85 52.09 14.14
CA GLY A 281 12.82 53.07 13.77
C GLY A 281 11.75 52.58 12.80
N GLY A 282 10.52 52.43 13.29
CA GLY A 282 9.35 52.02 12.51
C GLY A 282 8.72 53.12 11.64
N GLY A 283 7.85 52.66 10.73
CA GLY A 283 6.81 53.46 10.06
C GLY A 283 7.03 53.73 8.57
N GLY A 284 6.24 53.08 7.68
CA GLY A 284 6.12 53.52 6.28
C GLY A 284 5.77 52.45 5.22
N GLY A 285 4.64 51.75 5.35
CA GLY A 285 4.26 50.59 4.52
C GLY A 285 3.85 50.82 3.06
N GLY A 286 4.09 51.99 2.46
CA GLY A 286 3.63 52.32 1.10
C GLY A 286 4.71 52.32 0.01
N ALA A 287 5.85 52.96 0.27
CA ALA A 287 6.91 53.16 -0.73
C ALA A 287 7.91 51.98 -0.85
N GLN A 288 7.80 51.00 0.05
CA GLN A 288 8.78 49.91 0.19
C GLN A 288 8.58 48.78 -0.83
N ARG A 289 7.39 48.66 -1.44
CA ARG A 289 7.09 47.62 -2.43
C ARG A 289 7.65 47.90 -3.83
N GLN A 290 7.82 49.16 -4.24
CA GLN A 290 8.37 49.49 -5.56
C GLN A 290 9.91 49.50 -5.60
N ARG A 291 10.61 49.74 -4.48
CA ARG A 291 12.08 49.63 -4.39
C ARG A 291 12.61 48.19 -4.29
N ALA A 292 11.75 47.22 -4.02
CA ALA A 292 12.14 45.81 -3.89
C ALA A 292 12.38 45.10 -5.24
N GLN A 293 11.97 45.70 -6.37
CA GLN A 293 12.12 45.11 -7.70
C GLN A 293 13.51 45.29 -8.33
N GLN A 294 14.41 46.07 -7.72
CA GLN A 294 15.79 46.26 -8.19
C GLN A 294 16.86 45.64 -7.27
N GLN A 295 16.47 44.93 -6.20
CA GLN A 295 17.43 44.33 -5.26
C GLN A 295 17.53 42.83 -5.50
N GLY A 296 18.72 42.36 -5.90
CA GLY A 296 19.01 40.95 -6.18
C GLY A 296 18.49 39.96 -5.13
N ARG A 297 18.14 38.74 -5.57
CA ARG A 297 17.48 37.72 -4.74
C ARG A 297 18.36 37.29 -3.56
N ALA A 298 17.76 37.18 -2.37
CA ALA A 298 18.46 36.65 -1.19
C ALA A 298 18.75 35.15 -1.36
N ILE A 299 19.97 34.75 -1.05
CA ILE A 299 20.47 33.38 -1.10
C ILE A 299 20.93 33.02 0.30
N ASN A 300 20.32 31.98 0.89
CA ASN A 300 20.72 31.49 2.21
C ASN A 300 21.73 30.37 2.04
N LEU A 301 22.89 30.50 2.66
CA LEU A 301 23.91 29.47 2.66
C LEU A 301 23.88 28.70 3.98
N SER A 302 23.90 27.39 3.87
CA SER A 302 24.00 26.46 4.99
C SER A 302 25.46 26.26 5.37
N TRP A 303 25.77 26.42 6.64
CA TRP A 303 27.10 26.15 7.18
C TRP A 303 27.46 24.67 7.04
N ARG A 304 28.66 24.38 6.54
CA ARG A 304 29.10 23.03 6.22
C ARG A 304 29.21 22.11 7.45
N ARG A 305 29.50 22.66 8.63
CA ARG A 305 29.49 21.89 9.89
C ARG A 305 28.09 21.52 10.38
N GLY A 306 27.05 22.09 9.78
CA GLY A 306 25.67 21.91 10.22
C GLY A 306 25.42 22.72 11.49
N ARG A 307 25.57 22.08 12.65
CA ARG A 307 25.32 22.66 13.97
C ARG A 307 26.28 22.09 15.01
N LEU A 308 26.59 22.85 16.05
CA LEU A 308 27.43 22.42 17.18
C LEU A 308 26.65 22.54 18.49
N TYR A 309 26.97 21.68 19.45
CA TYR A 309 26.36 21.66 20.80
C TYR A 309 27.23 22.40 21.84
N ASP A 310 28.22 23.15 21.38
CA ASP A 310 29.08 23.99 22.21
C ASP A 310 28.96 25.45 21.76
N ARG A 311 28.42 26.28 22.65
CA ARG A 311 28.19 27.70 22.37
C ARG A 311 29.49 28.47 22.23
N VAL A 312 30.49 28.20 23.07
CA VAL A 312 31.74 28.95 23.13
C VAL A 312 32.56 28.68 21.87
N LEU A 313 32.64 27.41 21.45
CA LEU A 313 33.29 27.03 20.20
C LEU A 313 32.59 27.66 18.99
N THR A 314 31.26 27.65 18.96
CA THR A 314 30.50 28.25 17.85
C THR A 314 30.71 29.77 17.80
N MET A 315 30.76 30.43 18.96
CA MET A 315 31.03 31.86 19.07
C MET A 315 32.44 32.21 18.59
N ALA A 316 33.47 31.44 18.95
CA ALA A 316 34.84 31.65 18.46
C ALA A 316 34.93 31.54 16.93
N LEU A 317 34.23 30.56 16.32
CA LEU A 317 34.15 30.42 14.87
C LEU A 317 33.37 31.58 14.22
N TYR A 318 32.29 32.03 14.86
CA TYR A 318 31.50 33.17 14.41
C TYR A 318 32.32 34.47 14.41
N GLU A 319 33.03 34.76 15.51
CA GLU A 319 33.92 35.93 15.65
C GLU A 319 35.01 35.92 14.57
N SER A 320 35.65 34.77 14.35
CA SER A 320 36.64 34.61 13.27
C SER A 320 36.07 34.96 11.89
N CYS A 321 34.79 34.63 11.64
CA CYS A 321 34.13 34.96 10.38
C CYS A 321 33.75 36.45 10.28
N LEU A 322 33.36 37.08 11.40
CA LEU A 322 33.09 38.53 11.45
C LEU A 322 34.36 39.35 11.21
N GLU A 323 35.49 38.92 11.78
CA GLU A 323 36.81 39.54 11.57
C GLU A 323 37.25 39.45 10.10
N ALA A 324 36.96 38.32 9.43
CA ALA A 324 37.32 38.13 8.03
C ALA A 324 36.51 39.01 7.06
N GLN A 325 35.27 39.41 7.43
CA GLN A 325 34.32 40.28 6.72
C GLN A 325 33.85 39.81 5.32
N GLU A 326 34.75 39.32 4.49
CA GLU A 326 34.49 38.89 3.12
C GLU A 326 34.60 37.37 2.99
N ALA A 327 33.61 36.78 2.32
CA ALA A 327 33.65 35.40 1.89
C ALA A 327 34.23 35.31 0.47
N VAL A 328 35.04 34.30 0.19
CA VAL A 328 35.58 34.00 -1.14
C VAL A 328 34.75 32.89 -1.78
N VAL A 329 34.33 33.06 -3.03
CA VAL A 329 33.71 31.98 -3.81
C VAL A 329 34.79 30.94 -4.12
N THR A 330 34.72 29.78 -3.49
CA THR A 330 35.69 28.69 -3.70
C THR A 330 35.24 27.72 -4.78
N SER A 331 33.92 27.60 -5.01
CA SER A 331 33.39 26.69 -6.00
C SER A 331 31.99 27.10 -6.48
N MET A 332 31.77 27.00 -7.78
CA MET A 332 30.45 27.09 -8.42
C MET A 332 30.33 25.95 -9.43
N THR A 333 29.68 24.86 -9.05
CA THR A 333 29.58 23.65 -9.88
C THR A 333 28.14 23.33 -10.22
N GLY A 334 27.87 23.02 -11.49
CA GLY A 334 26.58 22.55 -11.96
C GLY A 334 26.65 21.10 -12.42
N ARG A 335 25.65 20.29 -12.05
CA ARG A 335 25.50 18.92 -12.53
C ARG A 335 24.09 18.66 -13.06
N PRO A 336 23.94 17.86 -14.11
CA PRO A 336 22.63 17.32 -14.49
C PRO A 336 22.00 16.60 -13.29
N LYS A 337 20.72 16.84 -13.05
CA LYS A 337 19.95 16.19 -12.01
C LYS A 337 18.63 15.75 -12.62
N ASN A 338 18.27 14.49 -12.43
CA ASN A 338 17.00 13.96 -12.89
C ASN A 338 16.14 13.62 -11.67
N LYS A 339 14.84 13.83 -11.80
CA LYS A 339 13.85 13.26 -10.90
C LYS A 339 13.09 12.20 -11.66
N TRP A 340 13.40 10.95 -11.35
CA TRP A 340 12.87 9.80 -12.06
C TRP A 340 11.36 9.72 -11.96
N ARG A 341 10.73 9.32 -13.07
CA ARG A 341 9.31 8.97 -13.07
C ARG A 341 9.05 7.78 -12.13
N PRO A 342 7.82 7.66 -11.59
CA PRO A 342 7.49 6.56 -10.68
C PRO A 342 7.60 5.20 -11.38
N VAL A 343 7.84 4.16 -10.58
CA VAL A 343 7.64 2.78 -11.01
C VAL A 343 6.14 2.45 -11.00
N PRO A 344 5.69 1.42 -11.74
CA PRO A 344 4.30 0.94 -11.72
C PRO A 344 3.75 0.75 -10.31
N LEU A 345 2.46 0.99 -10.15
CA LEU A 345 1.82 1.13 -8.85
C LEU A 345 1.50 -0.23 -8.22
N ALA A 346 2.10 -0.54 -7.08
CA ALA A 346 1.72 -1.66 -6.21
C ALA A 346 0.81 -1.19 -5.05
N THR A 347 0.20 -2.13 -4.33
CA THR A 347 -0.77 -1.86 -3.25
C THR A 347 -0.22 -0.96 -2.15
N VAL A 348 0.98 -1.24 -1.65
CA VAL A 348 1.63 -0.46 -0.59
C VAL A 348 1.83 0.99 -1.03
N GLU A 349 2.27 1.20 -2.26
CA GLU A 349 2.51 2.54 -2.79
C GLU A 349 1.20 3.28 -3.09
N LEU A 350 0.13 2.59 -3.51
CA LEU A 350 -1.22 3.16 -3.60
C LEU A 350 -1.70 3.68 -2.24
N GLN A 351 -1.63 2.86 -1.19
CA GLN A 351 -2.06 3.25 0.16
C GLN A 351 -1.26 4.46 0.67
N LYS A 352 0.08 4.44 0.51
CA LYS A 352 0.95 5.56 0.92
C LYS A 352 0.63 6.85 0.17
N ARG A 353 0.44 6.78 -1.15
CA ARG A 353 0.13 7.96 -1.98
C ARG A 353 -1.26 8.50 -1.69
N ALA A 354 -2.27 7.64 -1.55
CA ALA A 354 -3.62 8.07 -1.22
C ALA A 354 -3.68 8.72 0.18
N SER A 355 -3.02 8.15 1.19
CA SER A 355 -2.92 8.76 2.52
C SER A 355 -2.19 10.12 2.48
N ARG A 356 -1.09 10.23 1.70
CA ARG A 356 -0.34 11.49 1.56
C ARG A 356 -1.10 12.57 0.80
N TYR A 357 -1.64 12.24 -0.37
CA TYR A 357 -2.14 13.21 -1.34
C TYR A 357 -3.65 13.45 -1.24
N LEU A 358 -4.40 12.43 -0.87
CA LEU A 358 -5.86 12.47 -0.79
C LEU A 358 -6.37 12.52 0.65
N ARG A 359 -5.50 12.25 1.64
CA ARG A 359 -5.84 12.18 3.08
C ARG A 359 -6.90 11.11 3.39
N ILE A 360 -6.85 10.00 2.64
CA ILE A 360 -7.75 8.85 2.83
C ILE A 360 -6.99 7.75 3.58
N GLY A 361 -7.61 7.15 4.60
CA GLY A 361 -7.04 6.03 5.35
C GLY A 361 -6.95 4.74 4.52
N SER A 362 -5.98 3.88 4.81
CA SER A 362 -5.63 2.71 4.00
C SER A 362 -6.79 1.75 3.76
N GLU A 363 -7.67 1.57 4.74
CA GLU A 363 -8.84 0.67 4.60
C GLU A 363 -9.88 1.22 3.62
N SER A 364 -10.18 2.53 3.73
CA SER A 364 -11.07 3.20 2.78
C SER A 364 -10.48 3.23 1.37
N VAL A 365 -9.14 3.34 1.25
CA VAL A 365 -8.43 3.20 -0.03
C VAL A 365 -8.67 1.81 -0.64
N MET A 366 -8.45 0.75 0.13
CA MET A 366 -8.61 -0.62 -0.37
C MET A 366 -10.06 -0.93 -0.72
N THR A 367 -11.01 -0.49 0.10
CA THR A 367 -12.46 -0.65 -0.19
C THR A 367 -12.86 0.07 -1.48
N ALA A 368 -12.42 1.32 -1.68
CA ALA A 368 -12.74 2.07 -2.88
C ALA A 368 -12.04 1.49 -4.12
N ALA A 369 -10.80 1.03 -4.00
CA ALA A 369 -10.07 0.39 -5.09
C ALA A 369 -10.71 -0.95 -5.51
N GLU A 370 -11.17 -1.75 -4.54
CA GLU A 370 -11.91 -2.99 -4.77
C GLU A 370 -13.20 -2.73 -5.59
N GLU A 371 -13.94 -1.69 -5.23
CA GLU A 371 -15.16 -1.32 -5.95
C GLU A 371 -14.88 -0.81 -7.37
N LEU A 372 -13.80 -0.04 -7.57
CA LEU A 372 -13.35 0.36 -8.91
C LEU A 372 -12.91 -0.84 -9.76
N TYR A 373 -12.28 -1.84 -9.16
CA TYR A 373 -11.93 -3.10 -9.82
C TYR A 373 -13.18 -3.87 -10.25
N ASN A 374 -14.17 -3.99 -9.36
CA ASN A 374 -15.46 -4.63 -9.65
C ASN A 374 -16.21 -3.96 -10.80
N GLN A 375 -16.06 -2.65 -10.97
CA GLN A 375 -16.62 -1.87 -12.08
C GLN A 375 -15.79 -1.98 -13.38
N GLY A 376 -14.63 -2.64 -13.33
CA GLY A 376 -13.69 -2.78 -14.45
C GLY A 376 -12.92 -1.50 -14.78
N TYR A 377 -12.82 -0.55 -13.85
CA TYR A 377 -12.13 0.73 -14.06
C TYR A 377 -10.63 0.63 -13.83
N ILE A 378 -10.20 -0.23 -12.90
CA ILE A 378 -8.79 -0.49 -12.60
C ILE A 378 -8.51 -2.00 -12.55
N SER A 379 -7.24 -2.38 -12.67
CA SER A 379 -6.80 -3.75 -12.43
C SER A 379 -6.87 -4.10 -10.95
N TYR A 380 -6.76 -5.39 -10.66
CA TYR A 380 -6.84 -5.92 -9.30
C TYR A 380 -5.91 -5.17 -8.31
N PRO A 381 -6.44 -4.59 -7.21
CA PRO A 381 -5.73 -3.61 -6.40
C PRO A 381 -4.85 -4.22 -5.29
N ARG A 382 -4.79 -5.55 -5.19
CA ARG A 382 -3.98 -6.31 -4.21
C ARG A 382 -2.86 -7.03 -4.96
N THR A 383 -1.77 -6.32 -5.20
CA THR A 383 -0.60 -6.79 -5.95
C THR A 383 0.68 -6.16 -5.40
N GLU A 384 1.75 -6.95 -5.41
CA GLU A 384 3.11 -6.50 -5.09
C GLU A 384 3.90 -6.15 -6.36
N THR A 385 3.29 -6.31 -7.54
CA THR A 385 3.97 -6.18 -8.83
C THR A 385 4.22 -4.73 -9.21
N GLU A 386 5.49 -4.40 -9.46
CA GLU A 386 5.96 -3.07 -9.86
C GLU A 386 6.54 -3.05 -11.30
N LYS A 387 6.12 -4.00 -12.15
CA LYS A 387 6.54 -4.07 -13.55
C LYS A 387 5.42 -4.58 -14.44
N PHE A 388 5.32 -4.00 -15.63
CA PHE A 388 4.45 -4.53 -16.67
C PHE A 388 5.14 -5.67 -17.39
N ARG A 389 4.36 -6.66 -17.85
CA ARG A 389 4.86 -7.71 -18.74
C ARG A 389 5.14 -7.11 -20.13
N PRO A 390 6.11 -7.65 -20.89
CA PRO A 390 6.45 -7.13 -22.21
C PRO A 390 5.29 -7.10 -23.20
N GLU A 391 4.29 -7.97 -23.03
CA GLU A 391 3.13 -8.07 -23.91
C GLU A 391 2.04 -7.03 -23.62
N PHE A 392 2.18 -6.22 -22.56
CA PHE A 392 1.17 -5.22 -22.22
C PHE A 392 1.17 -4.07 -23.24
N GLU A 393 0.05 -3.87 -23.94
CA GLU A 393 -0.09 -2.83 -24.95
C GLU A 393 -0.46 -1.47 -24.32
N HIS A 394 0.55 -0.64 -24.05
CA HIS A 394 0.36 0.68 -23.43
C HIS A 394 -0.35 1.70 -24.33
N LEU A 395 -0.01 1.71 -25.63
CA LEU A 395 -0.45 2.76 -26.56
C LEU A 395 -1.97 2.81 -26.77
N PRO A 396 -2.68 1.68 -26.98
CA PRO A 396 -4.15 1.69 -27.09
C PRO A 396 -4.83 2.25 -25.83
N LEU A 397 -4.32 1.90 -24.64
CA LEU A 397 -4.85 2.41 -23.39
C LEU A 397 -4.61 3.92 -23.25
N ILE A 398 -3.40 4.42 -23.55
CA ILE A 398 -3.12 5.88 -23.53
C ILE A 398 -3.99 6.60 -24.56
N GLN A 399 -4.17 6.03 -25.76
CA GLN A 399 -5.04 6.59 -26.81
C GLN A 399 -6.49 6.71 -26.33
N SER A 400 -7.00 5.77 -25.55
CA SER A 400 -8.36 5.86 -25.00
C SER A 400 -8.56 7.07 -24.08
N PHE A 401 -7.51 7.55 -23.42
CA PHE A 401 -7.56 8.71 -22.54
C PHE A 401 -7.62 10.05 -23.28
N THR A 402 -7.25 10.12 -24.57
CA THR A 402 -7.31 11.39 -25.33
C THR A 402 -8.71 11.96 -25.45
N GLY A 403 -9.74 11.10 -25.34
CA GLY A 403 -11.16 11.49 -25.34
C GLY A 403 -11.70 11.93 -23.98
N VAL A 404 -10.91 11.83 -22.90
CA VAL A 404 -11.29 12.27 -21.55
C VAL A 404 -10.99 13.76 -21.40
N ALA A 405 -11.92 14.53 -20.84
CA ALA A 405 -11.77 15.97 -20.74
C ALA A 405 -10.66 16.38 -19.75
N GLY A 406 -10.11 17.57 -19.97
CA GLY A 406 -9.14 18.21 -19.09
C GLY A 406 -7.77 17.51 -19.07
N VAL A 407 -7.15 17.49 -17.89
CA VAL A 407 -5.72 17.17 -17.73
C VAL A 407 -5.33 15.77 -18.21
N PHE A 408 -6.25 14.80 -18.19
CA PHE A 408 -5.95 13.44 -18.64
C PHE A 408 -5.82 13.36 -20.17
N GLY A 409 -6.80 13.90 -20.90
CA GLY A 409 -6.75 13.89 -22.37
C GLY A 409 -5.65 14.76 -22.94
N GLU A 410 -5.43 15.94 -22.36
CA GLU A 410 -4.33 16.83 -22.74
C GLU A 410 -2.98 16.14 -22.56
N TYR A 411 -2.75 15.49 -21.41
CA TYR A 411 -1.49 14.82 -21.13
C TYR A 411 -1.30 13.53 -21.94
N ALA A 412 -2.37 12.74 -22.15
CA ALA A 412 -2.32 11.56 -23.02
C ALA A 412 -1.96 11.93 -24.46
N THR A 413 -2.55 13.02 -24.99
CA THR A 413 -2.20 13.56 -26.32
C THR A 413 -0.73 13.99 -26.39
N LYS A 414 -0.23 14.61 -25.33
CA LYS A 414 1.19 14.98 -25.21
C LYS A 414 2.11 13.75 -25.20
N LEU A 415 1.72 12.66 -24.53
CA LEU A 415 2.51 11.42 -24.50
C LEU A 415 2.62 10.76 -25.89
N LEU A 416 1.53 10.79 -26.66
CA LEU A 416 1.48 10.19 -28.00
C LEU A 416 2.16 11.06 -29.08
N SER A 417 2.51 12.30 -28.77
CA SER A 417 3.24 13.19 -29.67
C SER A 417 4.73 13.23 -29.36
N ASN A 418 5.54 13.61 -30.35
CA ASN A 418 6.97 13.95 -30.20
C ASN A 418 7.82 12.88 -29.50
N ASN A 419 7.43 11.60 -29.62
CA ASN A 419 8.11 10.46 -28.99
C ASN A 419 8.25 10.62 -27.45
N ASN A 420 7.27 11.25 -26.80
CA ASN A 420 7.28 11.51 -25.35
C ASN A 420 6.98 10.26 -24.52
N PHE A 421 6.25 9.31 -25.07
CA PHE A 421 6.02 8.01 -24.45
C PHE A 421 7.35 7.32 -24.13
N GLN A 422 7.43 6.74 -22.94
CA GLN A 422 8.50 5.83 -22.53
C GLN A 422 7.85 4.59 -21.93
N ASN A 423 8.45 3.42 -22.16
CA ASN A 423 8.03 2.24 -21.41
C ASN A 423 8.20 2.49 -19.90
N PRO A 424 7.26 2.04 -19.06
CA PRO A 424 7.38 2.14 -17.61
C PRO A 424 8.70 1.57 -17.09
N ARG A 425 9.22 2.16 -16.02
CA ARG A 425 10.43 1.65 -15.34
C ARG A 425 10.12 0.31 -14.69
N LEU A 426 11.11 -0.58 -14.65
CA LEU A 426 11.01 -1.83 -13.91
C LEU A 426 11.25 -1.57 -12.42
N GLY A 427 10.25 -1.85 -11.58
CA GLY A 427 10.43 -1.97 -10.13
C GLY A 427 11.10 -3.30 -9.74
N GLN A 428 11.25 -3.51 -8.44
CA GLN A 428 11.98 -4.68 -7.92
C GLN A 428 11.06 -5.91 -7.76
N ASN A 429 9.77 -5.67 -7.51
CA ASN A 429 8.84 -6.70 -7.04
C ASN A 429 7.92 -7.24 -8.17
N ASP A 430 7.58 -8.53 -8.06
CA ASP A 430 6.65 -9.26 -8.94
C ASP A 430 5.99 -10.39 -8.16
N ASP A 431 4.66 -10.37 -8.04
CA ASP A 431 3.92 -11.51 -7.47
C ASP A 431 3.69 -12.62 -8.50
N ASN A 432 4.01 -12.39 -9.78
CA ASN A 432 3.78 -13.26 -10.93
C ASN A 432 2.31 -13.66 -11.17
N ALA A 433 1.37 -13.07 -10.42
CA ALA A 433 -0.05 -13.33 -10.47
C ALA A 433 -0.81 -12.19 -11.15
N HIS A 434 -0.48 -10.95 -10.79
CA HIS A 434 -1.20 -9.74 -11.19
C HIS A 434 -0.28 -8.72 -11.85
N PRO A 435 -0.79 -7.91 -12.79
CA PRO A 435 -0.10 -6.71 -13.26
C PRO A 435 -0.18 -5.61 -12.20
N PRO A 436 0.65 -4.56 -12.32
CA PRO A 436 0.54 -3.37 -11.47
C PRO A 436 -0.85 -2.73 -11.54
N ILE A 437 -1.24 -2.02 -10.49
CA ILE A 437 -2.51 -1.28 -10.40
C ILE A 437 -2.55 -0.21 -11.49
N THR A 438 -3.45 -0.39 -12.45
CA THR A 438 -3.46 0.32 -13.75
C THR A 438 -4.91 0.59 -14.16
N PRO A 439 -5.24 1.72 -14.80
CA PRO A 439 -6.57 1.90 -15.36
C PRO A 439 -6.88 0.88 -16.46
N CYS A 440 -8.04 0.26 -16.40
CA CYS A 440 -8.51 -0.69 -17.42
C CYS A 440 -9.48 -0.05 -18.42
N LYS A 441 -10.05 1.11 -18.07
CA LYS A 441 -11.01 1.84 -18.91
C LYS A 441 -10.79 3.33 -18.73
N ALA A 442 -10.81 4.07 -19.83
CA ALA A 442 -10.88 5.52 -19.79
C ALA A 442 -12.28 5.96 -19.36
N VAL A 443 -12.37 6.46 -18.12
CA VAL A 443 -13.57 7.01 -17.50
C VAL A 443 -13.32 8.46 -17.15
N GLU A 444 -14.32 9.32 -17.42
CA GLU A 444 -14.33 10.70 -16.98
C GLU A 444 -14.56 10.76 -15.47
N PRO A 445 -13.63 11.30 -14.65
CA PRO A 445 -13.73 11.25 -13.19
C PRO A 445 -15.02 11.86 -12.63
N SER A 446 -15.59 12.86 -13.28
CA SER A 446 -16.85 13.50 -12.85
C SER A 446 -18.05 12.55 -12.87
N THR A 447 -17.98 11.45 -13.62
CA THR A 447 -19.04 10.42 -13.70
C THR A 447 -19.01 9.44 -12.53
N ILE A 448 -17.91 9.38 -11.78
CA ILE A 448 -17.79 8.55 -10.58
C ILE A 448 -18.42 9.31 -9.42
N SER A 449 -19.59 8.86 -8.96
CA SER A 449 -20.39 9.55 -7.93
C SER A 449 -19.69 9.61 -6.58
N ASP A 450 -19.11 8.49 -6.13
CA ASP A 450 -18.38 8.42 -4.86
C ASP A 450 -17.06 9.20 -4.92
N GLN A 451 -16.89 10.13 -3.98
CA GLN A 451 -15.75 11.05 -3.95
C GLN A 451 -14.43 10.32 -3.66
N THR A 452 -14.46 9.25 -2.86
CA THR A 452 -13.28 8.46 -2.50
C THR A 452 -12.82 7.67 -3.73
N GLN A 453 -13.72 6.93 -4.37
CA GLN A 453 -13.49 6.20 -5.61
C GLN A 453 -12.97 7.14 -6.70
N ARG A 454 -13.59 8.32 -6.87
CA ARG A 454 -13.13 9.33 -7.82
C ARG A 454 -11.69 9.76 -7.56
N GLY A 455 -11.34 10.00 -6.29
CA GLY A 455 -9.99 10.35 -5.87
C GLY A 455 -8.97 9.23 -6.15
N ILE A 456 -9.32 7.98 -5.81
CA ILE A 456 -8.45 6.81 -6.05
C ILE A 456 -8.24 6.56 -7.53
N TYR A 457 -9.30 6.58 -8.34
CA TYR A 457 -9.21 6.44 -9.79
C TYR A 457 -8.34 7.56 -10.40
N THR A 458 -8.53 8.81 -9.95
CA THR A 458 -7.72 9.96 -10.38
C THR A 458 -6.23 9.76 -10.08
N LEU A 459 -5.90 9.23 -8.89
CA LEU A 459 -4.53 8.90 -8.51
C LEU A 459 -3.95 7.79 -9.39
N VAL A 460 -4.70 6.70 -9.61
CA VAL A 460 -4.27 5.57 -10.45
C VAL A 460 -3.98 6.02 -11.88
N VAL A 461 -4.87 6.82 -12.48
CA VAL A 461 -4.67 7.35 -13.86
C VAL A 461 -3.45 8.27 -13.93
N LYS A 462 -3.32 9.23 -13.01
CA LYS A 462 -2.15 10.14 -12.99
C LYS A 462 -0.84 9.36 -12.81
N HIS A 463 -0.84 8.34 -11.95
CA HIS A 463 0.31 7.48 -11.71
C HIS A 463 0.69 6.68 -12.95
N TYR A 464 -0.28 6.05 -13.61
CA TYR A 464 -0.06 5.32 -14.86
C TYR A 464 0.52 6.20 -15.96
N LEU A 465 -0.09 7.36 -16.25
CA LEU A 465 0.39 8.26 -17.29
C LEU A 465 1.79 8.81 -17.00
N ALA A 466 2.13 9.03 -15.73
CA ALA A 466 3.48 9.43 -15.34
C ALA A 466 4.51 8.30 -15.52
N CYS A 467 4.15 7.04 -15.23
CA CYS A 467 5.01 5.89 -15.48
C CYS A 467 5.40 5.79 -16.96
N CYS A 468 4.46 6.13 -17.85
CA CYS A 468 4.63 6.13 -19.30
C CYS A 468 5.29 7.40 -19.87
N SER A 469 5.73 8.34 -19.01
CA SER A 469 6.32 9.63 -19.39
C SER A 469 7.84 9.61 -19.34
N ARG A 470 8.49 10.74 -19.66
CA ARG A 470 9.93 10.94 -19.44
C ARG A 470 10.22 11.35 -17.99
N ASP A 471 11.44 11.11 -17.55
CA ASP A 471 11.93 11.64 -16.27
C ASP A 471 11.97 13.18 -16.31
N ALA A 472 11.77 13.83 -15.17
CA ALA A 472 11.94 15.28 -15.10
C ALA A 472 13.44 15.62 -15.12
N LEU A 473 13.82 16.58 -15.95
CA LEU A 473 15.21 16.97 -16.19
C LEU A 473 15.47 18.34 -15.58
N GLY A 474 16.62 18.47 -14.92
CA GLY A 474 17.04 19.70 -14.28
C GLY A 474 18.55 19.80 -14.16
N LYS A 475 19.00 20.97 -13.72
CA LYS A 475 20.40 21.25 -13.42
C LYS A 475 20.48 21.72 -11.97
N GLU A 476 21.21 20.96 -11.15
CA GLU A 476 21.51 21.36 -9.77
C GLU A 476 22.84 22.12 -9.77
N THR A 477 22.82 23.33 -9.25
CA THR A 477 24.02 24.17 -9.08
C THR A 477 24.33 24.27 -7.59
N GLN A 478 25.59 24.05 -7.22
CA GLN A 478 26.07 24.24 -5.86
C GLN A 478 27.10 25.37 -5.83
N LEU A 479 26.82 26.37 -5.01
CA LEU A 479 27.71 27.48 -4.68
C LEU A 479 28.36 27.20 -3.33
N THR A 480 29.69 27.33 -3.24
CA THR A 480 30.46 27.22 -2.01
C THR A 480 31.24 28.49 -1.78
N LEU A 481 31.04 29.09 -0.60
CA LEU A 481 31.76 30.26 -0.12
C LEU A 481 32.59 29.86 1.10
N LYS A 482 33.78 30.45 1.23
CA LYS A 482 34.64 30.30 2.40
C LYS A 482 34.88 31.65 3.05
N ILE A 483 34.67 31.73 4.36
CA ILE A 483 34.98 32.91 5.18
C ILE A 483 35.78 32.43 6.39
N ALA A 484 36.94 33.05 6.65
CA ALA A 484 37.94 32.53 7.58
C ALA A 484 38.25 31.03 7.33
N SER A 485 38.07 30.17 8.33
CA SER A 485 38.22 28.72 8.23
C SER A 485 36.96 27.97 7.80
N GLU A 486 35.82 28.65 7.63
CA GLU A 486 34.51 28.04 7.56
C GLU A 486 33.90 28.06 6.15
N ASP A 487 33.29 26.94 5.75
CA ASP A 487 32.64 26.77 4.46
C ASP A 487 31.12 26.91 4.59
N PHE A 488 30.51 27.56 3.62
CA PHE A 488 29.07 27.76 3.48
C PHE A 488 28.62 27.31 2.09
N THR A 489 27.47 26.65 2.00
CA THR A 489 26.97 26.09 0.73
C THR A 489 25.52 26.48 0.45
N ALA A 490 25.21 26.77 -0.80
CA ALA A 490 23.84 26.91 -1.30
C ALA A 490 23.62 26.01 -2.51
N LYS A 491 22.39 25.50 -2.67
CA LYS A 491 21.98 24.67 -3.81
C LYS A 491 20.80 25.30 -4.54
N GLY A 492 20.97 25.49 -5.84
CA GLY A 492 19.92 25.87 -6.76
C GLY A 492 19.50 24.72 -7.65
N LEU A 493 18.27 24.80 -8.14
CA LEU A 493 17.73 23.88 -9.13
C LEU A 493 16.99 24.65 -10.20
N MET A 494 17.44 24.49 -11.45
CA MET A 494 16.72 24.87 -12.64
C MET A 494 16.02 23.62 -13.20
N ILE A 495 14.69 23.65 -13.34
CA ILE A 495 13.95 22.60 -14.05
C ILE A 495 13.99 22.93 -15.53
N LEU A 496 14.58 22.05 -16.33
CA LEU A 496 14.62 22.15 -17.78
C LEU A 496 13.33 21.59 -18.39
N GLU A 497 12.92 20.42 -17.93
CA GLU A 497 11.71 19.74 -18.39
C GLU A 497 10.96 19.12 -17.21
N LYS A 498 9.68 19.46 -17.03
CA LYS A 498 8.85 18.91 -15.96
C LYS A 498 8.43 17.47 -16.24
N ASN A 499 8.15 17.14 -17.50
CA ASN A 499 7.75 15.81 -17.97
C ASN A 499 6.67 15.18 -17.06
N TRP A 500 6.93 14.05 -16.41
CA TRP A 500 5.96 13.38 -15.53
C TRP A 500 5.43 14.23 -14.37
N LEU A 501 6.17 15.26 -13.92
CA LEU A 501 5.72 16.15 -12.84
C LEU A 501 4.49 16.99 -13.22
N GLU A 502 4.23 17.18 -14.53
CA GLU A 502 3.07 17.96 -14.99
C GLU A 502 1.75 17.26 -14.63
N ILE A 503 1.63 15.96 -14.93
CA ILE A 503 0.40 15.19 -14.64
C ILE A 503 0.20 14.96 -13.14
N TYR A 504 1.29 14.99 -12.35
CA TYR A 504 1.24 14.89 -10.89
C TYR A 504 0.88 16.17 -10.16
N ALA A 505 0.78 17.31 -10.85
CA ALA A 505 0.35 18.55 -10.21
C ALA A 505 -1.07 18.39 -9.63
N PRO A 506 -1.38 18.96 -8.45
CA PRO A 506 -0.50 19.77 -7.59
C PRO A 506 0.24 18.96 -6.50
N TRP A 507 0.17 17.63 -6.52
CA TRP A 507 0.66 16.78 -5.42
C TRP A 507 2.18 16.77 -5.29
N GLU A 508 2.89 16.82 -6.42
CA GLU A 508 4.34 16.71 -6.42
C GLU A 508 5.02 17.94 -7.01
N ARG A 509 5.96 18.51 -6.25
CA ARG A 509 6.80 19.65 -6.66
C ARG A 509 8.27 19.24 -6.62
N TRP A 510 9.10 19.93 -7.40
CA TRP A 510 10.55 19.73 -7.40
C TRP A 510 11.23 21.08 -7.22
N SER A 511 11.84 21.31 -6.06
CA SER A 511 12.47 22.59 -5.72
C SER A 511 13.51 22.38 -4.62
N THR A 512 14.57 23.19 -4.63
CA THR A 512 15.54 23.31 -3.51
C THR A 512 15.12 24.39 -2.51
N GLY A 513 13.99 25.06 -2.71
CA GLY A 513 13.55 26.23 -1.93
C GLY A 513 14.22 27.54 -2.37
N GLN A 514 15.30 27.49 -3.15
CA GLN A 514 16.02 28.66 -3.65
C GLN A 514 15.90 28.89 -5.14
N GLY A 515 15.27 28.00 -5.91
CA GLY A 515 15.22 28.13 -7.37
C GLY A 515 16.61 28.13 -8.00
N GLU A 516 16.78 28.83 -9.12
CA GLU A 516 18.08 28.96 -9.79
C GLU A 516 19.01 29.94 -9.05
N LEU A 517 20.25 29.53 -8.81
CA LEU A 517 21.27 30.41 -8.24
C LEU A 517 21.84 31.35 -9.33
N PRO A 518 22.05 32.65 -9.04
CA PRO A 518 22.79 33.56 -9.90
C PRO A 518 24.20 33.06 -10.19
N ARG A 519 24.83 33.59 -11.25
CA ARG A 519 26.23 33.31 -11.57
C ARG A 519 27.13 33.90 -10.48
N ALA A 520 28.28 33.28 -10.23
CA ALA A 520 29.33 33.87 -9.40
C ALA A 520 30.69 33.38 -9.91
N GLU A 521 31.68 34.25 -9.94
CA GLU A 521 33.02 33.92 -10.42
C GLU A 521 33.86 33.32 -9.28
N VAL A 522 34.54 32.21 -9.54
CA VAL A 522 35.42 31.57 -8.56
C VAL A 522 36.60 32.49 -8.26
N GLY A 523 36.88 32.71 -6.99
CA GLY A 523 37.89 33.66 -6.49
C GLY A 523 37.32 35.05 -6.19
N SER A 524 36.10 35.37 -6.64
CA SER A 524 35.44 36.62 -6.26
C SER A 524 35.19 36.71 -4.75
N ARG A 525 35.26 37.94 -4.22
CA ARG A 525 34.99 38.27 -2.83
C ARG A 525 33.58 38.83 -2.70
N ILE A 526 32.85 38.36 -1.70
CA ILE A 526 31.46 38.72 -1.43
C ILE A 526 31.35 39.07 0.05
N THR A 527 30.89 40.29 0.34
CA THR A 527 30.48 40.66 1.70
C THR A 527 29.10 40.06 1.99
N PRO A 528 28.95 39.22 3.03
CA PRO A 528 27.65 38.72 3.44
C PRO A 528 26.69 39.87 3.73
N THR A 529 25.45 39.77 3.24
CA THR A 529 24.39 40.71 3.59
C THR A 529 23.94 40.50 5.04
N ALA A 530 24.02 39.26 5.52
CA ALA A 530 23.90 38.92 6.93
C ALA A 530 24.76 37.70 7.27
N LEU A 531 25.40 37.71 8.43
CA LEU A 531 26.04 36.55 9.02
C LEU A 531 25.62 36.48 10.48
N LEU A 532 24.83 35.46 10.82
CA LEU A 532 24.20 35.32 12.13
C LEU A 532 24.61 34.00 12.77
N MET A 533 24.97 34.06 14.05
CA MET A 533 24.98 32.87 14.90
C MET A 533 23.57 32.70 15.46
N LYS A 534 22.89 31.63 15.06
CA LYS A 534 21.56 31.28 15.57
C LYS A 534 21.66 30.15 16.58
N ASP A 535 20.83 30.23 17.60
CA ASP A 535 20.51 29.11 18.47
C ASP A 535 19.34 28.29 17.88
N GLY A 536 19.31 27.03 18.25
CA GLY A 536 18.21 26.13 17.99
C GLY A 536 18.17 25.07 19.06
N ARG A 537 17.04 24.36 19.13
CA ARG A 537 16.86 23.28 20.09
C ARG A 537 16.38 22.05 19.34
N THR A 538 16.98 20.90 19.63
CA THR A 538 16.54 19.66 18.98
C THR A 538 15.10 19.37 19.38
N THR A 539 14.28 18.89 18.45
CA THR A 539 12.89 18.56 18.71
C THR A 539 12.69 17.05 18.75
N ALA A 540 11.77 16.60 19.60
CA ALA A 540 11.35 15.21 19.63
C ALA A 540 10.82 14.78 18.24
N PRO A 541 10.91 13.49 17.89
CA PRO A 541 10.29 13.00 16.65
C PRO A 541 8.79 13.25 16.68
N THR A 542 8.12 13.30 15.53
CA THR A 542 6.65 13.45 15.54
C THR A 542 5.96 12.10 15.70
N PRO A 543 4.70 12.05 16.18
CA PRO A 543 3.90 10.83 16.17
C PRO A 543 3.86 10.17 14.78
N ILE A 544 3.68 8.85 14.73
CA ILE A 544 3.70 8.09 13.46
C ILE A 544 2.48 8.47 12.61
N SER A 545 2.74 8.86 11.36
CA SER A 545 1.66 8.98 10.37
C SER A 545 1.32 7.61 9.76
N GLU A 546 0.14 7.49 9.15
CA GLU A 546 -0.26 6.26 8.46
C GLU A 546 0.69 5.83 7.34
N VAL A 547 1.23 6.79 6.59
CA VAL A 547 2.28 6.52 5.59
C VAL A 547 3.54 5.93 6.23
N GLU A 548 3.93 6.44 7.41
CA GLU A 548 5.08 5.90 8.15
C GLU A 548 4.79 4.51 8.72
N LEU A 549 3.58 4.27 9.25
CA LEU A 549 3.19 2.97 9.80
C LEU A 549 3.16 1.89 8.71
N ILE A 550 2.55 2.17 7.56
CA ILE A 550 2.57 1.30 6.38
C ILE A 550 4.02 1.00 5.98
N SER A 551 4.87 2.02 5.91
CA SER A 551 6.28 1.85 5.53
C SER A 551 7.08 1.03 6.56
N LEU A 552 6.75 1.13 7.85
CA LEU A 552 7.37 0.33 8.90
C LEU A 552 6.92 -1.11 8.83
N MET A 553 5.63 -1.38 8.62
CA MET A 553 5.10 -2.73 8.47
C MET A 553 5.70 -3.44 7.25
N ASP A 554 5.68 -2.79 6.08
CA ASP A 554 6.24 -3.28 4.82
C ASP A 554 7.75 -3.58 4.94
N ARG A 555 8.55 -2.61 5.42
CA ARG A 555 9.99 -2.81 5.64
C ARG A 555 10.31 -3.95 6.60
N ASN A 556 9.44 -4.17 7.59
CA ASN A 556 9.61 -5.24 8.56
C ASN A 556 8.92 -6.54 8.14
N GLY A 557 8.37 -6.65 6.93
CA GLY A 557 7.78 -7.88 6.41
C GLY A 557 6.59 -8.39 7.20
N ILE A 558 5.77 -7.49 7.77
CA ILE A 558 4.52 -7.84 8.43
C ILE A 558 3.33 -7.19 7.71
N GLY A 559 2.18 -7.85 7.70
CA GLY A 559 1.01 -7.40 6.93
C GLY A 559 1.12 -7.65 5.42
N THR A 560 1.92 -8.64 5.00
CA THR A 560 2.04 -9.10 3.60
C THR A 560 0.69 -9.53 3.03
N ASP A 561 0.63 -9.77 1.70
CA ASP A 561 -0.61 -10.14 1.01
C ASP A 561 -1.72 -9.07 1.17
N ALA A 562 -1.34 -7.79 1.07
CA ALA A 562 -2.24 -6.64 1.18
C ALA A 562 -3.06 -6.56 2.50
N THR A 563 -2.54 -7.08 3.61
CA THR A 563 -3.23 -7.08 4.92
C THR A 563 -2.84 -5.94 5.87
N ILE A 564 -1.87 -5.08 5.50
CA ILE A 564 -1.46 -3.91 6.30
C ILE A 564 -2.66 -3.07 6.76
N ALA A 565 -3.59 -2.74 5.84
CA ALA A 565 -4.73 -1.88 6.13
C ALA A 565 -5.63 -2.45 7.22
N GLN A 566 -5.91 -3.76 7.17
CA GLN A 566 -6.72 -4.47 8.15
C GLN A 566 -6.14 -4.37 9.57
N HIS A 567 -4.82 -4.58 9.73
CA HIS A 567 -4.18 -4.52 11.04
C HIS A 567 -4.12 -3.10 11.61
N ILE A 568 -3.91 -2.08 10.75
CA ILE A 568 -3.99 -0.67 11.14
C ILE A 568 -5.41 -0.31 11.61
N THR A 569 -6.45 -0.80 10.91
CA THR A 569 -7.84 -0.61 11.32
C THR A 569 -8.13 -1.30 12.65
N THR A 570 -7.65 -2.54 12.82
CA THR A 570 -7.88 -3.33 14.03
C THR A 570 -7.39 -2.61 15.29
N ILE A 571 -6.17 -2.04 15.29
CA ILE A 571 -5.65 -1.33 16.47
C ILE A 571 -6.43 -0.05 16.81
N GLN A 572 -7.10 0.56 15.82
CA GLN A 572 -7.97 1.72 16.01
C GLN A 572 -9.33 1.29 16.58
N GLU A 573 -9.97 0.28 15.99
CA GLU A 573 -11.27 -0.24 16.44
C GLU A 573 -11.21 -0.80 17.86
N ARG A 574 -10.07 -1.37 18.25
CA ARG A 574 -9.80 -1.85 19.62
C ARG A 574 -9.41 -0.75 20.60
N ALA A 575 -9.44 0.52 20.16
CA ALA A 575 -9.09 1.69 20.97
C ALA A 575 -7.69 1.61 21.60
N TYR A 576 -6.73 0.93 20.96
CA TYR A 576 -5.33 0.93 21.38
C TYR A 576 -4.57 2.16 20.89
N VAL A 577 -5.05 2.76 19.80
CA VAL A 577 -4.54 4.02 19.27
C VAL A 577 -5.70 4.94 18.89
N THR A 578 -5.44 6.23 18.90
CA THR A 578 -6.31 7.28 18.36
C THR A 578 -5.54 8.11 17.36
N LYS A 579 -6.24 8.76 16.42
CA LYS A 579 -5.62 9.72 15.50
C LYS A 579 -5.76 11.15 16.04
N ASP A 580 -4.68 11.93 15.96
CA ASP A 580 -4.69 13.35 16.27
C ASP A 580 -5.32 14.19 15.13
N ALA A 581 -5.39 15.51 15.32
CA ALA A 581 -5.92 16.44 14.33
C ALA A 581 -5.15 16.42 13.00
N GLN A 582 -3.91 15.96 13.01
CA GLN A 582 -3.03 15.81 11.85
C GLN A 582 -3.02 14.39 11.27
N GLN A 583 -3.95 13.52 11.71
CA GLN A 583 -4.09 12.13 11.29
C GLN A 583 -2.87 11.26 11.63
N LYS A 584 -2.16 11.57 12.72
CA LYS A 584 -1.07 10.76 13.26
C LYS A 584 -1.53 9.94 14.46
N PHE A 585 -0.94 8.77 14.64
CA PHE A 585 -1.31 7.83 15.69
C PHE A 585 -0.69 8.20 17.03
N LEU A 586 -1.55 8.29 18.05
CA LEU A 586 -1.19 8.39 19.45
C LEU A 586 -1.70 7.13 20.17
N PRO A 587 -0.87 6.45 20.98
CA PRO A 587 -1.33 5.28 21.71
C PRO A 587 -2.21 5.71 22.90
N THR A 588 -3.22 4.90 23.22
CA THR A 588 -4.03 5.10 24.42
C THR A 588 -3.31 4.54 25.64
N LYS A 589 -3.79 4.87 26.85
CA LYS A 589 -3.24 4.30 28.10
C LYS A 589 -3.27 2.77 28.08
N LEU A 590 -4.34 2.18 27.52
CA LEU A 590 -4.45 0.72 27.37
C LEU A 590 -3.40 0.19 26.37
N GLY A 591 -3.25 0.83 25.21
CA GLY A 591 -2.25 0.43 24.22
C GLY A 591 -0.81 0.46 24.77
N ILE A 592 -0.46 1.53 25.50
CA ILE A 592 0.84 1.66 26.18
C ILE A 592 1.01 0.55 27.23
N ALA A 593 0.02 0.38 28.12
CA ALA A 593 0.11 -0.58 29.21
C ALA A 593 0.23 -2.02 28.72
N LEU A 594 -0.42 -2.37 27.59
CA LEU A 594 -0.25 -3.69 26.99
C LEU A 594 1.17 -3.91 26.48
N VAL A 595 1.70 -3.00 25.66
CA VAL A 595 3.06 -3.13 25.11
C VAL A 595 4.12 -3.16 26.21
N GLU A 596 4.09 -2.19 27.13
CA GLU A 596 5.05 -2.12 28.23
C GLU A 596 4.86 -3.28 29.22
N GLY A 597 3.63 -3.75 29.42
CA GLY A 597 3.33 -4.92 30.23
C GLY A 597 4.08 -6.16 29.74
N TYR A 598 3.96 -6.50 28.45
CA TYR A 598 4.70 -7.63 27.88
C TYR A 598 6.23 -7.40 27.87
N ASN A 599 6.69 -6.18 27.56
CA ASN A 599 8.12 -5.84 27.61
C ASN A 599 8.72 -6.03 29.01
N SER A 600 8.00 -5.62 30.05
CA SER A 600 8.45 -5.75 31.45
C SER A 600 8.59 -7.20 31.92
N MET A 601 7.87 -8.14 31.28
CA MET A 601 8.01 -9.58 31.52
C MET A 601 9.24 -10.17 30.81
N GLY A 602 10.00 -9.36 30.07
CA GLY A 602 11.12 -9.81 29.24
C GLY A 602 10.68 -10.30 27.85
N TYR A 603 9.41 -10.13 27.49
CA TYR A 603 8.83 -10.66 26.25
C TYR A 603 8.60 -9.54 25.24
N GLN A 604 9.51 -9.41 24.29
CA GLN A 604 9.44 -8.42 23.21
C GLN A 604 8.45 -8.81 22.10
N LEU A 605 7.22 -9.17 22.46
CA LEU A 605 6.17 -9.59 21.51
C LEU A 605 5.71 -8.45 20.59
N ASN A 606 5.99 -7.19 20.98
CA ASN A 606 5.72 -6.01 20.18
C ASN A 606 6.71 -5.85 19.01
N LYS A 607 7.78 -6.64 18.96
CA LYS A 607 8.72 -6.65 17.84
C LYS A 607 8.18 -7.47 16.68
N PRO A 608 8.41 -7.04 15.42
CA PRO A 608 7.82 -7.68 14.25
C PRO A 608 8.47 -9.03 13.89
N ASP A 609 9.59 -9.39 14.51
CA ASP A 609 10.45 -10.50 14.08
C ASP A 609 9.72 -11.85 14.12
N LEU A 610 8.99 -12.15 15.20
CA LEU A 610 8.25 -13.41 15.30
C LEU A 610 7.17 -13.51 14.21
N ARG A 611 6.43 -12.42 13.95
CA ARG A 611 5.42 -12.41 12.89
C ARG A 611 6.04 -12.54 11.50
N ARG A 612 7.17 -11.85 11.25
CA ARG A 612 7.89 -11.92 9.98
C ARG A 612 8.30 -13.36 9.66
N GLU A 613 8.83 -14.11 10.63
CA GLU A 613 9.22 -15.50 10.42
C GLU A 613 8.02 -16.37 10.05
N VAL A 614 6.88 -16.19 10.72
CA VAL A 614 5.63 -16.91 10.40
C VAL A 614 5.07 -16.56 9.01
N SER A 615 5.25 -15.31 8.55
CA SER A 615 4.77 -14.84 7.24
C SER A 615 5.69 -15.19 6.07
N LYS A 616 6.79 -15.91 6.27
CA LYS A 616 7.65 -16.36 5.16
C LYS A 616 6.99 -17.55 4.44
N PRO A 617 6.93 -17.57 3.09
CA PRO A 617 6.32 -18.66 2.31
C PRO A 617 6.89 -20.05 2.63
N MET A 618 8.19 -20.12 2.93
CA MET A 618 8.87 -21.36 3.30
C MET A 618 8.42 -21.88 4.67
N PHE A 619 8.12 -20.99 5.63
CA PHE A 619 7.61 -21.36 6.95
C PHE A 619 6.12 -21.71 6.91
N GLU A 620 5.32 -21.01 6.09
CA GLU A 620 3.91 -21.36 5.83
C GLU A 620 3.78 -22.79 5.29
N CYS A 621 4.66 -23.21 4.35
CA CYS A 621 4.68 -24.58 3.84
C CYS A 621 5.36 -25.59 4.80
N PHE A 622 6.37 -25.19 5.57
CA PHE A 622 7.09 -26.10 6.49
C PHE A 622 6.28 -26.40 7.75
N LEU A 623 5.43 -25.48 8.20
CA LEU A 623 4.43 -25.74 9.23
C LEU A 623 3.46 -26.85 8.80
N VAL A 624 3.10 -26.94 7.51
CA VAL A 624 2.24 -28.02 6.99
C VAL A 624 2.89 -29.40 7.14
N LEU A 625 4.21 -29.51 6.95
CA LEU A 625 4.94 -30.79 7.04
C LEU A 625 5.27 -31.21 8.47
N ASN A 626 5.34 -30.26 9.41
CA ASN A 626 5.74 -30.48 10.80
C ASN A 626 4.81 -29.81 11.82
N PHE A 627 3.51 -29.78 11.49
CA PHE A 627 2.48 -29.00 12.20
C PHE A 627 2.43 -29.30 13.70
N PHE A 628 2.61 -30.57 14.08
CA PHE A 628 2.67 -30.98 15.48
C PHE A 628 4.03 -30.78 16.14
N SER A 629 5.14 -30.80 15.39
CA SER A 629 6.49 -30.78 15.96
C SER A 629 6.94 -29.37 16.34
N ILE A 630 6.80 -28.42 15.42
CA ILE A 630 7.26 -27.04 15.63
C ILE A 630 6.27 -26.25 16.48
N PHE A 631 4.97 -26.51 16.34
CA PHE A 631 3.98 -25.87 17.18
C PHE A 631 3.94 -26.47 18.57
N SER A 632 4.22 -27.77 18.74
CA SER A 632 4.53 -28.31 20.05
C SER A 632 5.75 -27.60 20.62
N ASP A 633 6.84 -27.40 19.89
CA ASP A 633 8.02 -26.73 20.46
C ASP A 633 7.84 -25.23 20.72
N VAL A 634 7.15 -24.47 19.86
CA VAL A 634 6.90 -23.03 20.06
C VAL A 634 5.75 -22.79 21.05
N ALA A 635 4.67 -23.57 20.99
CA ALA A 635 3.60 -23.50 21.99
C ALA A 635 4.04 -24.10 23.32
N HIS A 636 4.81 -25.20 23.38
CA HIS A 636 5.47 -25.66 24.62
C HIS A 636 6.57 -24.70 25.06
N PHE A 637 7.28 -24.01 24.17
CA PHE A 637 8.23 -22.97 24.60
C PHE A 637 7.44 -21.84 25.25
N VAL A 638 6.45 -21.26 24.57
CA VAL A 638 5.57 -20.21 25.12
C VAL A 638 4.85 -20.69 26.39
N MET A 639 4.42 -21.96 26.46
CA MET A 639 3.66 -22.52 27.57
C MET A 639 4.50 -23.01 28.74
N ARG A 640 5.62 -23.74 28.55
CA ARG A 640 6.58 -24.03 29.64
C ARG A 640 7.10 -22.71 30.20
N PHE A 641 7.40 -21.73 29.36
CA PHE A 641 7.89 -20.42 29.78
C PHE A 641 6.88 -19.65 30.63
N LEU A 642 5.58 -19.76 30.34
CA LEU A 642 4.51 -19.14 31.12
C LEU A 642 4.03 -19.97 32.32
N THR A 643 4.16 -21.30 32.30
CA THR A 643 3.70 -22.20 33.39
C THR A 643 4.77 -22.54 34.42
N THR A 644 6.08 -22.39 34.10
CA THR A 644 7.18 -22.63 35.06
C THR A 644 7.77 -21.36 35.68
N THR A 645 7.33 -20.16 35.28
CA THR A 645 7.93 -18.90 35.75
C THR A 645 6.94 -17.81 36.21
N ILE A 646 5.63 -18.11 36.33
CA ILE A 646 4.60 -17.18 36.85
C ILE A 646 3.78 -17.86 37.95
#